data_AF-A0A9E5IKU6-F1
#
_entry.id   AF-A0A9E5IKU6-F1
#
_cell.length_a   1.000
_cell.length_b   1.000
_cell.length_c   1.000
_cell.angle_alpha   90.00
_cell.angle_beta   90.00
_cell.angle_gamma   90.00
#
_symmetry.space_group_name_H-M   'P 1'
#
loop_
_entity.id
_entity.type
_entity.pdbx_description
1 polymer ?
#
loop_
_entity_poly.entity_id
_entity_poly.type
_entity_poly.pdbx_seq_one_letter_code
_entity_poly.pdbx_strand_id
1 'polypeptide(L)'
;GSTVKINSTTPGSTPNDTVTLGTIVVKGTAETTAVTITASAKATASSTVIGINNNTIGITDVNGATDKAGTITDVSVSNVTALTITDNALTKLSVTGGSGNIIIDNSGLTTPTNKTLGLTINGQTGGTLDDADIYTTLNITTTGANSTLANNTFGAVTALNVDGSKVLTYTSTAGLTKLATVTVSGSAGLKADLSGATVTGVDASATSGTMTVTIDATKATYKGGAGADTVTVSGNVSKALSLGAGNDAFVLGNKTVTAAVTGGDGTDTLSIEAGTAATASADSKFAGLVSGFESLVLLSLTNQTVDLAVLGNYTNVYASGGNGATLANFVSGGTLNLTGAGTAYTLSNTAFTGGANDVVNITLTDGSGAGVSFAANGITASGVETINITTVDSQAVPTNPVDSLTLVGDSAKTITVSGNAGLNLTATDTALTSLDATGITKGGFTFTSGILTAAATIKGSLLGGDTIDAAAATKAVTITAYAGTNTITGSSTVGSTLTGGTGIDTITGGAAKDVIIGGGGKDVITGGGGADSITISGSGATFKNAALNDSGTNTSTSVQVNELTSTFDIVTGVVAGSKFQLFTNTATVNLTASNLAGTNDVVNFARGSYDAGAGIFSFAANGADTALTYDTTVGGVGAYETVILVGYVAASTTAIDGSGLITFA
;
A
#
# COMPACT_ATOMS: atom_id res chain seq x y z
N GLY A 1 5.25 52.00 -35.89
CA GLY A 1 6.61 51.71 -36.38
C GLY A 1 6.68 50.24 -36.71
N SER A 2 7.75 49.77 -37.35
CA SER A 2 7.81 48.38 -37.83
C SER A 2 7.73 47.32 -36.74
N THR A 3 8.20 47.63 -35.52
CA THR A 3 8.02 46.80 -34.33
C THR A 3 7.50 47.65 -33.17
N VAL A 4 6.71 47.03 -32.28
CA VAL A 4 6.18 47.67 -31.06
C VAL A 4 6.59 46.83 -29.86
N LYS A 5 7.21 47.45 -28.85
CA LYS A 5 7.59 46.80 -27.59
C LYS A 5 7.07 47.58 -26.39
N ILE A 6 6.36 46.92 -25.49
CA ILE A 6 5.81 47.51 -24.26
C ILE A 6 6.21 46.64 -23.08
N ASN A 7 6.71 47.25 -22.00
CA ASN A 7 7.01 46.57 -20.75
C ASN A 7 6.22 47.22 -19.61
N SER A 8 5.23 46.51 -19.09
CA SER A 8 4.38 46.92 -17.98
C SER A 8 4.91 46.34 -16.67
N THR A 9 5.17 47.20 -15.70
CA THR A 9 5.71 46.84 -14.38
C THR A 9 4.89 47.51 -13.28
N THR A 10 5.10 47.10 -12.03
CA THR A 10 4.47 47.70 -10.83
C THR A 10 5.51 48.39 -9.93
N PRO A 11 6.16 49.48 -10.35
CA PRO A 11 7.16 50.15 -9.52
C PRO A 11 6.53 50.67 -8.22
N GLY A 12 7.16 50.38 -7.08
CA GLY A 12 6.80 50.94 -5.77
C GLY A 12 5.74 50.20 -4.96
N SER A 13 5.25 49.04 -5.42
CA SER A 13 4.34 48.19 -4.63
C SER A 13 5.11 47.22 -3.71
N THR A 14 4.52 46.91 -2.56
CA THR A 14 5.08 46.03 -1.51
C THR A 14 4.20 44.79 -1.30
N PRO A 15 4.71 43.70 -0.70
CA PRO A 15 3.88 42.55 -0.35
C PRO A 15 2.61 42.98 0.41
N ASN A 16 1.50 42.30 0.14
CA ASN A 16 0.15 42.60 0.64
C ASN A 16 -0.58 43.74 -0.11
N ASP A 17 0.10 44.53 -0.95
CA ASP A 17 -0.57 45.45 -1.88
C ASP A 17 -1.30 44.70 -2.98
N THR A 18 -2.36 45.29 -3.54
CA THR A 18 -3.03 44.80 -4.75
C THR A 18 -3.01 45.88 -5.82
N VAL A 19 -2.45 45.58 -6.99
CA VAL A 19 -2.34 46.48 -8.14
C VAL A 19 -3.25 45.99 -9.27
N THR A 20 -3.92 46.92 -9.95
CA THR A 20 -4.64 46.64 -11.20
C THR A 20 -3.90 47.30 -12.34
N LEU A 21 -3.37 46.52 -13.29
CA LEU A 21 -2.71 47.08 -14.47
C LEU A 21 -3.78 47.64 -15.43
N GLY A 22 -3.47 48.77 -16.07
CA GLY A 22 -4.34 49.35 -17.09
C GLY A 22 -4.38 48.51 -18.37
N THR A 23 -5.41 48.73 -19.19
CA THR A 23 -5.52 48.10 -20.52
C THR A 23 -4.43 48.62 -21.45
N ILE A 24 -3.70 47.71 -22.10
CA ILE A 24 -2.73 48.03 -23.14
C ILE A 24 -3.41 47.94 -24.50
N VAL A 25 -3.32 49.00 -25.31
CA VAL A 25 -3.90 49.04 -26.67
C VAL A 25 -2.81 49.38 -27.68
N VAL A 26 -2.63 48.52 -28.68
CA VAL A 26 -1.71 48.72 -29.80
C VAL A 26 -2.50 48.82 -31.10
N LYS A 27 -2.35 49.94 -31.82
CA LYS A 27 -2.88 50.12 -33.17
C LYS A 27 -1.72 50.12 -34.16
N GLY A 28 -1.62 49.06 -34.96
CA GLY A 28 -0.61 48.92 -35.99
C GLY A 28 -0.78 49.95 -37.11
N THR A 29 0.33 50.29 -37.75
CA THR A 29 0.35 50.96 -39.07
C THR A 29 0.64 49.92 -40.15
N ALA A 30 0.59 50.30 -41.43
CA ALA A 30 0.95 49.44 -42.56
C ALA A 30 2.42 48.96 -42.58
N GLU A 31 3.24 49.40 -41.61
CA GLU A 31 4.61 48.95 -41.44
C GLU A 31 4.77 47.96 -40.30
N THR A 32 3.77 47.84 -39.41
CA THR A 32 3.92 47.13 -38.14
C THR A 32 3.86 45.63 -38.37
N THR A 33 4.98 44.93 -38.19
CA THR A 33 5.06 43.48 -38.43
C THR A 33 5.11 42.65 -37.17
N ALA A 34 5.53 43.23 -36.04
CA ALA A 34 5.64 42.52 -34.77
C ALA A 34 5.27 43.36 -33.54
N VAL A 35 4.66 42.72 -32.55
CA VAL A 35 4.26 43.33 -31.26
C VAL A 35 4.75 42.46 -30.10
N THR A 36 5.45 43.05 -29.14
CA THR A 36 5.89 42.37 -27.90
C THR A 36 5.41 43.12 -26.67
N ILE A 37 4.69 42.46 -25.77
CA ILE A 37 4.18 43.04 -24.53
C ILE A 37 4.55 42.16 -23.34
N THR A 38 5.39 42.70 -22.45
CA THR A 38 5.73 42.05 -21.18
C THR A 38 4.95 42.70 -20.05
N ALA A 39 4.36 41.90 -19.16
CA ALA A 39 3.59 42.38 -18.02
C ALA A 39 3.84 41.50 -16.78
N SER A 40 3.62 42.06 -15.60
CA SER A 40 3.72 41.33 -14.33
C SER A 40 2.60 40.28 -14.18
N ALA A 41 2.94 39.13 -13.56
CA ALA A 41 2.03 38.00 -13.39
C ALA A 41 0.84 38.29 -12.47
N LYS A 42 -0.35 37.81 -12.85
CA LYS A 42 -1.53 37.82 -11.96
C LYS A 42 -1.20 37.02 -10.69
N ALA A 43 -1.44 37.61 -9.53
CA ALA A 43 -1.17 36.98 -8.24
C ALA A 43 -2.17 37.46 -7.19
N THR A 44 -2.46 36.62 -6.19
CA THR A 44 -3.24 37.02 -5.01
C THR A 44 -2.29 37.65 -3.99
N ALA A 45 -2.65 38.81 -3.44
CA ALA A 45 -1.84 39.49 -2.43
C ALA A 45 -1.68 38.61 -1.18
N SER A 46 -0.46 38.57 -0.63
CA SER A 46 -0.15 37.89 0.61
C SER A 46 0.97 38.63 1.34
N SER A 47 1.33 38.17 2.55
CA SER A 47 2.48 38.70 3.29
C SER A 47 3.81 38.62 2.54
N THR A 48 3.89 37.82 1.47
CA THR A 48 5.11 37.62 0.65
C THR A 48 4.92 37.95 -0.82
N VAL A 49 3.70 38.29 -1.26
CA VAL A 49 3.36 38.46 -2.69
C VAL A 49 2.59 39.76 -2.91
N ILE A 50 2.99 40.52 -3.93
CA ILE A 50 2.21 41.65 -4.46
C ILE A 50 1.06 41.07 -5.28
N GLY A 51 -0.17 41.46 -4.94
CA GLY A 51 -1.36 41.10 -5.72
C GLY A 51 -1.42 41.86 -7.03
N ILE A 52 -1.82 41.19 -8.11
CA ILE A 52 -2.05 41.78 -9.43
C ILE A 52 -3.38 41.25 -9.97
N ASN A 53 -4.34 42.13 -10.25
CA ASN A 53 -5.71 41.73 -10.59
C ASN A 53 -5.93 41.41 -12.08
N ASN A 54 -5.63 42.36 -12.98
CA ASN A 54 -5.94 42.25 -14.41
C ASN A 54 -4.77 42.76 -15.28
N ASN A 55 -4.64 42.15 -16.46
CA ASN A 55 -3.79 42.56 -17.56
C ASN A 55 -4.52 42.28 -18.89
N THR A 56 -5.21 43.30 -19.40
CA THR A 56 -5.98 43.22 -20.64
C THR A 56 -5.21 43.86 -21.78
N ILE A 57 -5.10 43.15 -22.90
CA ILE A 57 -4.35 43.58 -24.09
C ILE A 57 -5.26 43.56 -25.32
N GLY A 58 -5.29 44.66 -26.05
CA GLY A 58 -5.91 44.77 -27.37
C GLY A 58 -4.87 45.14 -28.45
N ILE A 59 -4.78 44.36 -29.52
CA ILE A 59 -3.91 44.62 -30.67
C ILE A 59 -4.78 44.67 -31.92
N THR A 60 -4.67 45.72 -32.71
CA THR A 60 -5.42 45.88 -33.96
C THR A 60 -4.46 46.24 -35.08
N ASP A 61 -4.40 45.42 -36.13
CA ASP A 61 -3.72 45.78 -37.37
C ASP A 61 -4.53 46.84 -38.14
N VAL A 62 -3.85 47.69 -38.90
CA VAL A 62 -4.51 48.76 -39.69
C VAL A 62 -5.54 48.20 -40.69
N ASN A 63 -5.32 46.98 -41.18
CA ASN A 63 -6.16 46.29 -42.14
C ASN A 63 -6.94 45.11 -41.52
N GLY A 64 -6.87 44.89 -40.19
CA GLY A 64 -7.41 43.70 -39.54
C GLY A 64 -8.90 43.44 -39.76
N ALA A 65 -9.70 44.51 -39.89
CA ALA A 65 -11.14 44.44 -40.17
C ALA A 65 -11.50 44.86 -41.62
N THR A 66 -10.54 44.77 -42.55
CA THR A 66 -10.72 45.15 -43.95
C THR A 66 -10.35 44.00 -44.87
N ASP A 67 -10.86 44.02 -46.11
CA ASP A 67 -10.50 43.05 -47.16
C ASP A 67 -9.09 43.28 -47.75
N LYS A 68 -8.19 43.87 -46.97
CA LYS A 68 -6.76 44.03 -47.29
C LYS A 68 -5.96 43.15 -46.34
N ALA A 69 -4.84 42.64 -46.84
CA ALA A 69 -3.91 41.88 -46.01
C ALA A 69 -3.35 42.74 -44.87
N GLY A 70 -3.40 42.21 -43.67
CA GLY A 70 -2.73 42.72 -42.48
C GLY A 70 -1.21 42.61 -42.60
N THR A 71 -0.53 43.23 -41.65
CA THR A 71 0.93 43.33 -41.63
C THR A 71 1.56 42.72 -40.38
N ILE A 72 0.82 42.67 -39.26
CA ILE A 72 1.28 42.05 -38.02
C ILE A 72 1.31 40.53 -38.18
N THR A 73 2.49 39.91 -38.13
CA THR A 73 2.64 38.46 -38.31
C THR A 73 3.09 37.74 -37.05
N ASP A 74 3.68 38.48 -36.09
CA ASP A 74 4.28 37.95 -34.86
C ASP A 74 3.87 38.77 -33.63
N VAL A 75 3.17 38.11 -32.69
CA VAL A 75 2.76 38.70 -31.42
C VAL A 75 3.34 37.89 -30.28
N SER A 76 3.98 38.55 -29.32
CA SER A 76 4.45 37.94 -28.07
C SER A 76 3.88 38.71 -26.88
N VAL A 77 3.17 38.02 -26.00
CA VAL A 77 2.57 38.61 -24.79
C VAL A 77 2.88 37.76 -23.56
N SER A 78 2.80 38.36 -22.37
CA SER A 78 2.92 37.63 -21.12
C SER A 78 1.86 38.03 -20.10
N ASN A 79 1.50 37.06 -19.25
CA ASN A 79 0.68 37.24 -18.07
C ASN A 79 -0.69 37.86 -18.35
N VAL A 80 -1.30 37.48 -19.47
CA VAL A 80 -2.56 38.09 -19.93
C VAL A 80 -3.76 37.51 -19.19
N THR A 81 -4.68 38.39 -18.80
CA THR A 81 -6.00 38.02 -18.27
C THR A 81 -7.11 38.19 -19.31
N ALA A 82 -6.83 38.90 -20.40
CA ALA A 82 -7.60 38.87 -21.65
C ALA A 82 -6.71 39.41 -22.79
N LEU A 83 -6.71 38.72 -23.93
CA LEU A 83 -6.02 39.15 -25.15
C LEU A 83 -7.03 39.16 -26.30
N THR A 84 -7.13 40.29 -26.99
CA THR A 84 -7.87 40.41 -28.25
C THR A 84 -6.91 40.90 -29.33
N ILE A 85 -6.86 40.16 -30.44
CA ILE A 85 -6.09 40.52 -31.63
C ILE A 85 -7.08 40.62 -32.80
N THR A 86 -7.13 41.77 -33.47
CA THR A 86 -7.89 41.94 -34.72
C THR A 86 -6.90 42.08 -35.85
N ASP A 87 -6.63 40.98 -36.54
CA ASP A 87 -5.65 40.89 -37.62
C ASP A 87 -5.88 39.63 -38.47
N ASN A 88 -5.73 39.76 -39.80
CA ASN A 88 -5.93 38.68 -40.76
C ASN A 88 -4.62 38.10 -41.33
N ALA A 89 -3.46 38.52 -40.81
CA ALA A 89 -2.13 38.10 -41.25
C ALA A 89 -1.33 37.32 -40.20
N LEU A 90 -1.79 37.24 -38.95
CA LEU A 90 -1.09 36.65 -37.82
C LEU A 90 -0.71 35.19 -38.08
N THR A 91 0.59 34.89 -38.04
CA THR A 91 1.12 33.52 -38.21
C THR A 91 1.74 32.98 -36.93
N LYS A 92 2.20 33.85 -36.02
CA LYS A 92 2.87 33.48 -34.78
C LYS A 92 2.28 34.24 -33.60
N LEU A 93 1.91 33.49 -32.57
CA LEU A 93 1.53 34.01 -31.27
C LEU A 93 2.35 33.31 -30.19
N SER A 94 2.96 34.06 -29.29
CA SER A 94 3.65 33.54 -28.10
C SER A 94 2.98 34.08 -26.85
N VAL A 95 2.56 33.21 -25.93
CA VAL A 95 1.90 33.58 -24.68
C VAL A 95 2.62 32.92 -23.50
N THR A 96 3.15 33.74 -22.60
CA THR A 96 3.83 33.26 -21.38
C THR A 96 3.08 33.68 -20.13
N GLY A 97 2.55 32.74 -19.37
CA GLY A 97 1.78 33.00 -18.16
C GLY A 97 0.42 33.64 -18.41
N GLY A 98 -0.46 33.53 -17.43
CA GLY A 98 -1.80 34.10 -17.46
C GLY A 98 -2.91 33.06 -17.55
N SER A 99 -4.14 33.55 -17.44
CA SER A 99 -5.34 32.71 -17.32
C SER A 99 -6.50 33.20 -18.19
N GLY A 100 -6.23 34.18 -19.04
CA GLY A 100 -7.22 34.91 -19.80
C GLY A 100 -7.63 34.26 -21.11
N ASN A 101 -8.80 34.65 -21.61
CA ASN A 101 -9.21 34.31 -22.97
C ASN A 101 -8.27 34.97 -23.98
N ILE A 102 -8.01 34.26 -25.06
CA ILE A 102 -7.21 34.71 -26.21
C ILE A 102 -8.16 34.65 -27.41
N ILE A 103 -8.52 35.82 -27.94
CA ILE A 103 -9.48 35.96 -29.03
C ILE A 103 -8.75 36.57 -30.23
N ILE A 104 -8.76 35.88 -31.36
CA ILE A 104 -8.13 36.32 -32.61
C ILE A 104 -9.22 36.52 -33.66
N ASP A 105 -9.60 37.77 -33.90
CA ASP A 105 -10.47 38.11 -35.03
C ASP A 105 -9.65 38.25 -36.31
N ASN A 106 -9.62 37.16 -37.09
CA ASN A 106 -8.95 37.02 -38.38
C ASN A 106 -9.92 37.04 -39.56
N SER A 107 -11.14 37.56 -39.37
CA SER A 107 -12.23 37.53 -40.35
C SER A 107 -12.15 38.56 -41.49
N GLY A 108 -11.16 39.46 -41.46
CA GLY A 108 -11.12 40.64 -42.33
C GLY A 108 -11.08 40.36 -43.85
N LEU A 109 -10.50 39.23 -44.27
CA LEU A 109 -10.41 38.85 -45.69
C LEU A 109 -11.61 38.04 -46.16
N THR A 110 -12.14 38.38 -47.34
CA THR A 110 -13.19 37.59 -48.01
C THR A 110 -12.70 36.19 -48.40
N THR A 111 -11.43 36.07 -48.75
CA THR A 111 -10.75 34.79 -49.02
C THR A 111 -9.50 34.70 -48.16
N PRO A 112 -9.58 34.07 -46.97
CA PRO A 112 -8.43 33.94 -46.09
C PRO A 112 -7.29 33.13 -46.73
N THR A 113 -6.09 33.71 -46.72
CA THR A 113 -4.89 33.11 -47.31
C THR A 113 -4.03 32.38 -46.28
N ASN A 114 -3.99 32.87 -45.03
CA ASN A 114 -3.32 32.20 -43.93
C ASN A 114 -4.30 31.28 -43.19
N LYS A 115 -3.96 29.99 -43.10
CA LYS A 115 -4.76 28.96 -42.42
C LYS A 115 -4.00 28.21 -41.34
N THR A 116 -2.82 28.70 -40.97
CA THR A 116 -1.98 28.08 -39.95
C THR A 116 -1.57 29.10 -38.90
N LEU A 117 -1.79 28.75 -37.63
CA LEU A 117 -1.27 29.49 -36.49
C LEU A 117 -0.16 28.68 -35.80
N GLY A 118 1.01 29.29 -35.67
CA GLY A 118 2.05 28.86 -34.73
C GLY A 118 1.81 29.52 -33.37
N LEU A 119 1.53 28.73 -32.35
CA LEU A 119 1.26 29.18 -30.99
C LEU A 119 2.32 28.64 -30.03
N THR A 120 3.15 29.49 -29.43
CA THR A 120 4.03 29.10 -28.33
C THR A 120 3.34 29.40 -27.00
N ILE A 121 3.24 28.42 -26.11
CA ILE A 121 2.68 28.58 -24.76
C ILE A 121 3.67 28.18 -23.68
N ASN A 122 3.66 28.91 -22.57
CA ASN A 122 4.52 28.67 -21.42
C ASN A 122 3.79 29.10 -20.14
N GLY A 123 3.32 28.14 -19.33
CA GLY A 123 2.70 28.45 -18.04
C GLY A 123 1.30 29.06 -18.09
N GLN A 124 0.52 28.82 -19.16
CA GLN A 124 -0.90 29.19 -19.15
C GLN A 124 -1.66 28.36 -18.11
N THR A 125 -2.62 28.95 -17.42
CA THR A 125 -3.39 28.26 -16.36
C THR A 125 -4.89 28.17 -16.67
N GLY A 126 -5.32 28.47 -17.89
CA GLY A 126 -6.72 28.43 -18.31
C GLY A 126 -7.00 29.33 -19.51
N GLY A 127 -8.26 29.76 -19.62
CA GLY A 127 -8.75 30.63 -20.70
C GLY A 127 -9.17 29.86 -21.96
N THR A 128 -10.08 30.46 -22.72
CA THR A 128 -10.48 29.94 -24.04
C THR A 128 -9.61 30.56 -25.12
N LEU A 129 -9.13 29.71 -26.03
CA LEU A 129 -8.50 30.14 -27.27
C LEU A 129 -9.55 30.13 -28.39
N ASP A 130 -9.78 31.27 -29.02
CA ASP A 130 -10.86 31.48 -30.00
C ASP A 130 -10.38 32.25 -31.24
N ASP A 131 -10.90 31.88 -32.42
CA ASP A 131 -10.68 32.60 -33.68
C ASP A 131 -11.98 32.73 -34.47
N ALA A 132 -11.95 33.40 -35.63
CA ALA A 132 -13.13 33.50 -36.50
C ALA A 132 -13.34 32.25 -37.38
N ASP A 133 -12.97 31.06 -36.89
CA ASP A 133 -13.02 29.78 -37.60
C ASP A 133 -12.27 29.78 -38.95
N ILE A 134 -11.08 30.38 -38.99
CA ILE A 134 -10.29 30.48 -40.22
C ILE A 134 -9.10 29.51 -40.21
N TYR A 135 -8.43 29.36 -39.07
CA TYR A 135 -7.28 28.47 -38.98
C TYR A 135 -7.72 27.01 -39.12
N THR A 136 -7.13 26.30 -40.09
CA THR A 136 -7.35 24.86 -40.26
C THR A 136 -6.25 24.02 -39.60
N THR A 137 -5.10 24.63 -39.33
CA THR A 137 -3.97 23.97 -38.67
C THR A 137 -3.49 24.81 -37.50
N LEU A 138 -3.39 24.18 -36.33
CA LEU A 138 -2.84 24.79 -35.13
C LEU A 138 -1.58 24.06 -34.71
N ASN A 139 -0.45 24.75 -34.78
CA ASN A 139 0.86 24.24 -34.34
C ASN A 139 1.18 24.85 -32.98
N ILE A 140 1.12 24.06 -31.92
CA ILE A 140 1.42 24.50 -30.56
C ILE A 140 2.81 24.04 -30.16
N THR A 141 3.62 24.94 -29.61
CA THR A 141 4.90 24.61 -28.99
C THR A 141 4.84 24.91 -27.50
N THR A 142 5.02 23.89 -26.66
CA THR A 142 5.03 24.01 -25.20
C THR A 142 6.46 24.22 -24.69
N THR A 143 6.69 25.25 -23.89
CA THR A 143 8.03 25.60 -23.39
C THR A 143 7.97 26.03 -21.92
N GLY A 144 9.10 25.93 -21.21
CA GLY A 144 9.26 26.47 -19.85
C GLY A 144 8.46 25.72 -18.77
N ALA A 145 7.14 25.86 -18.77
CA ALA A 145 6.21 25.27 -17.83
C ALA A 145 4.99 24.61 -18.53
N ASN A 146 4.39 23.64 -17.85
CA ASN A 146 3.13 23.03 -18.30
C ASN A 146 2.06 24.11 -18.49
N SER A 147 1.23 23.94 -19.51
CA SER A 147 0.20 24.91 -19.87
C SER A 147 -1.17 24.25 -19.90
N THR A 148 -2.18 24.96 -19.41
CA THR A 148 -3.59 24.57 -19.44
C THR A 148 -4.38 25.58 -20.25
N LEU A 149 -5.21 25.11 -21.17
CA LEU A 149 -6.24 25.88 -21.85
C LEU A 149 -7.60 25.30 -21.45
N ALA A 150 -8.54 26.17 -21.09
CA ALA A 150 -9.85 25.74 -20.63
C ALA A 150 -10.66 25.12 -21.78
N ASN A 151 -10.55 25.73 -22.95
CA ASN A 151 -11.13 25.25 -24.20
C ASN A 151 -10.36 25.82 -25.39
N ASN A 152 -10.53 25.20 -26.55
CA ASN A 152 -10.15 25.75 -27.84
C ASN A 152 -11.37 25.70 -28.76
N THR A 153 -11.78 26.85 -29.26
CA THR A 153 -12.98 27.05 -30.08
C THR A 153 -12.68 27.34 -31.54
N PHE A 154 -11.48 27.03 -32.02
CA PHE A 154 -11.15 27.10 -33.44
C PHE A 154 -11.91 26.00 -34.22
N GLY A 155 -13.16 26.27 -34.60
CA GLY A 155 -14.08 25.32 -35.21
C GLY A 155 -13.69 24.88 -36.62
N ALA A 156 -12.74 25.56 -37.27
CA ALA A 156 -12.18 25.15 -38.56
C ALA A 156 -10.94 24.25 -38.46
N VAL A 157 -10.33 24.09 -37.28
CA VAL A 157 -9.12 23.28 -37.12
C VAL A 157 -9.42 21.82 -37.45
N THR A 158 -8.65 21.28 -38.39
CA THR A 158 -8.65 19.85 -38.75
C THR A 158 -7.39 19.14 -38.27
N ALA A 159 -6.29 19.87 -38.06
CA ALA A 159 -5.03 19.34 -37.58
C ALA A 159 -4.48 20.14 -36.39
N LEU A 160 -4.26 19.45 -35.27
CA LEU A 160 -3.58 19.98 -34.09
C LEU A 160 -2.21 19.30 -33.97
N ASN A 161 -1.13 20.08 -34.00
CA ASN A 161 0.22 19.58 -33.79
C ASN A 161 0.76 20.18 -32.48
N VAL A 162 1.26 19.35 -31.58
CA VAL A 162 1.84 19.77 -30.28
C VAL A 162 3.29 19.33 -30.22
N ASP A 163 4.20 20.27 -30.09
CA ASP A 163 5.64 20.01 -29.98
C ASP A 163 6.21 20.72 -28.74
N GLY A 164 7.49 20.51 -28.45
CA GLY A 164 8.21 21.20 -27.39
C GLY A 164 8.62 20.29 -26.24
N SER A 165 8.45 20.76 -25.00
CA SER A 165 9.13 20.18 -23.82
C SER A 165 8.27 20.06 -22.57
N LYS A 166 6.98 20.40 -22.65
CA LYS A 166 6.04 20.43 -21.52
C LYS A 166 4.67 19.87 -21.88
N VAL A 167 3.87 19.59 -20.87
CA VAL A 167 2.51 19.09 -21.07
C VAL A 167 1.57 20.23 -21.40
N LEU A 168 0.80 20.09 -22.48
CA LEU A 168 -0.41 20.88 -22.74
C LEU A 168 -1.63 20.13 -22.18
N THR A 169 -2.44 20.80 -21.39
CA THR A 169 -3.74 20.30 -20.91
C THR A 169 -4.87 21.07 -21.57
N TYR A 170 -5.80 20.36 -22.19
CA TYR A 170 -7.13 20.87 -22.53
C TYR A 170 -8.14 20.32 -21.53
N THR A 171 -8.82 21.20 -20.78
CA THR A 171 -9.94 20.75 -19.94
C THR A 171 -11.20 20.48 -20.77
N SER A 172 -11.29 21.07 -21.96
CA SER A 172 -12.30 20.77 -22.96
C SER A 172 -11.71 20.94 -24.36
N THR A 173 -12.16 20.10 -25.29
CA THR A 173 -11.88 20.19 -26.72
C THR A 173 -13.16 20.36 -27.54
N ALA A 174 -14.30 20.64 -26.88
CA ALA A 174 -15.61 20.64 -27.51
C ALA A 174 -15.75 21.68 -28.65
N GLY A 175 -14.94 22.74 -28.61
CA GLY A 175 -14.91 23.75 -29.66
C GLY A 175 -14.14 23.34 -30.92
N LEU A 176 -13.29 22.31 -30.85
CA LEU A 176 -12.53 21.76 -31.98
C LEU A 176 -13.41 20.82 -32.84
N THR A 177 -14.53 21.34 -33.32
CA THR A 177 -15.63 20.56 -33.92
C THR A 177 -15.27 19.83 -35.22
N LYS A 178 -14.18 20.22 -35.90
CA LYS A 178 -13.69 19.58 -37.14
C LYS A 178 -12.34 18.89 -36.99
N LEU A 179 -11.80 18.80 -35.76
CA LEU A 179 -10.49 18.21 -35.53
C LEU A 179 -10.49 16.76 -35.99
N ALA A 180 -9.56 16.42 -36.87
CA ALA A 180 -9.43 15.11 -37.47
C ALA A 180 -8.14 14.41 -37.02
N THR A 181 -7.03 15.14 -36.99
CA THR A 181 -5.71 14.60 -36.63
C THR A 181 -5.07 15.37 -35.48
N VAL A 182 -4.45 14.62 -34.57
CA VAL A 182 -3.61 15.15 -33.50
C VAL A 182 -2.22 14.54 -33.62
N THR A 183 -1.18 15.37 -33.69
CA THR A 183 0.22 14.92 -33.69
C THR A 183 0.93 15.47 -32.47
N VAL A 184 1.70 14.65 -31.76
CA VAL A 184 2.55 15.10 -30.64
C VAL A 184 3.99 14.67 -30.87
N SER A 185 4.93 15.60 -30.68
CA SER A 185 6.36 15.37 -30.93
C SER A 185 7.28 15.96 -29.85
N GLY A 186 8.57 15.61 -29.94
CA GLY A 186 9.62 16.14 -29.10
C GLY A 186 9.58 15.56 -27.69
N SER A 187 9.50 16.41 -26.68
CA SER A 187 9.25 16.04 -25.29
C SER A 187 7.96 16.66 -24.77
N ALA A 188 7.06 17.06 -25.66
CA ALA A 188 5.75 17.57 -25.29
C ALA A 188 4.82 16.44 -24.87
N GLY A 189 3.97 16.71 -23.89
CA GLY A 189 2.86 15.83 -23.53
C GLY A 189 1.52 16.47 -23.85
N LEU A 190 0.47 15.67 -23.93
CA LEU A 190 -0.89 16.14 -24.11
C LEU A 190 -1.85 15.44 -23.15
N LYS A 191 -2.61 16.24 -22.40
CA LYS A 191 -3.75 15.78 -21.61
C LYS A 191 -5.04 16.35 -22.19
N ALA A 192 -5.90 15.52 -22.77
CA ALA A 192 -7.14 15.96 -23.41
C ALA A 192 -8.16 14.83 -23.57
N ASP A 193 -9.44 15.16 -23.43
CA ASP A 193 -10.50 14.31 -23.98
C ASP A 193 -10.66 14.64 -25.47
N LEU A 194 -10.38 13.68 -26.35
CA LEU A 194 -10.49 13.79 -27.81
C LEU A 194 -11.67 12.97 -28.36
N SER A 195 -12.48 12.37 -27.48
CA SER A 195 -13.57 11.48 -27.88
C SER A 195 -14.81 12.19 -28.41
N GLY A 196 -15.01 13.46 -28.03
CA GLY A 196 -16.09 14.32 -28.54
C GLY A 196 -15.79 14.96 -29.91
N ALA A 197 -14.55 14.92 -30.36
CA ALA A 197 -14.11 15.51 -31.63
C ALA A 197 -14.24 14.51 -32.79
N THR A 198 -14.19 14.99 -34.04
CA THR A 198 -14.21 14.14 -35.26
C THR A 198 -12.89 13.41 -35.51
N VAL A 199 -12.12 13.14 -34.45
CA VAL A 199 -10.74 12.64 -34.52
C VAL A 199 -10.72 11.24 -35.11
N THR A 200 -9.87 11.04 -36.10
CA THR A 200 -9.65 9.77 -36.78
C THR A 200 -8.23 9.22 -36.54
N GLY A 201 -7.31 10.05 -36.04
CA GLY A 201 -5.96 9.60 -35.69
C GLY A 201 -5.27 10.50 -34.68
N VAL A 202 -4.62 9.87 -33.70
CA VAL A 202 -3.69 10.49 -32.76
C VAL A 202 -2.33 9.83 -32.95
N ASP A 203 -1.32 10.60 -33.36
CA ASP A 203 0.05 10.12 -33.55
C ASP A 203 0.99 10.87 -32.59
N ALA A 204 1.33 10.22 -31.50
CA ALA A 204 2.30 10.65 -30.49
C ALA A 204 3.63 9.88 -30.62
N SER A 205 3.85 9.14 -31.71
CA SER A 205 5.05 8.29 -31.85
C SER A 205 6.38 9.03 -31.95
N ALA A 206 6.32 10.35 -32.15
CA ALA A 206 7.50 11.21 -32.18
C ALA A 206 7.75 11.92 -30.84
N THR A 207 6.96 11.66 -29.79
CA THR A 207 7.16 12.28 -28.47
C THR A 207 7.76 11.32 -27.43
N SER A 208 8.53 11.90 -26.53
CA SER A 208 9.01 11.33 -25.27
C SER A 208 8.22 11.84 -24.05
N GLY A 209 7.28 12.77 -24.27
CA GLY A 209 6.42 13.30 -23.22
C GLY A 209 5.18 12.45 -22.99
N THR A 210 4.62 12.54 -21.79
CA THR A 210 3.43 11.79 -21.37
C THR A 210 2.17 12.21 -22.12
N MET A 211 1.46 11.23 -22.67
CA MET A 211 0.09 11.38 -23.16
C MET A 211 -0.92 10.95 -22.10
N THR A 212 -2.02 11.69 -21.95
CA THR A 212 -3.16 11.29 -21.11
C THR A 212 -4.44 11.66 -21.85
N VAL A 213 -4.91 10.74 -22.71
CA VAL A 213 -5.97 11.03 -23.67
C VAL A 213 -7.16 10.09 -23.54
N THR A 214 -8.35 10.63 -23.80
CA THR A 214 -9.55 9.83 -24.05
C THR A 214 -9.88 9.88 -25.53
N ILE A 215 -10.13 8.74 -26.19
CA ILE A 215 -10.46 8.67 -27.62
C ILE A 215 -11.71 7.84 -27.87
N ASP A 216 -12.42 8.13 -28.96
CA ASP A 216 -13.43 7.23 -29.51
C ASP A 216 -12.75 6.21 -30.44
N ALA A 217 -12.38 5.06 -29.89
CA ALA A 217 -11.68 3.98 -30.61
C ALA A 217 -12.54 3.26 -31.68
N THR A 218 -13.81 3.68 -31.87
CA THR A 218 -14.59 3.28 -33.04
C THR A 218 -14.19 4.07 -34.29
N LYS A 219 -13.59 5.25 -34.10
CA LYS A 219 -13.22 6.20 -35.15
C LYS A 219 -11.72 6.40 -35.26
N ALA A 220 -11.02 6.54 -34.12
CA ALA A 220 -9.64 6.97 -34.06
C ALA A 220 -8.64 5.83 -33.91
N THR A 221 -7.53 5.89 -34.65
CA THR A 221 -6.30 5.14 -34.33
C THR A 221 -5.47 5.89 -33.28
N TYR A 222 -4.64 5.16 -32.53
CA TYR A 222 -3.66 5.75 -31.62
C TYR A 222 -2.28 5.11 -31.84
N LYS A 223 -1.24 5.93 -31.87
CA LYS A 223 0.16 5.49 -31.90
C LYS A 223 0.95 6.32 -30.90
N GLY A 224 1.31 5.74 -29.77
CA GLY A 224 2.00 6.42 -28.68
C GLY A 224 3.52 6.45 -28.83
N GLY A 225 4.13 7.16 -27.89
CA GLY A 225 5.52 7.60 -27.92
C GLY A 225 6.46 6.73 -27.09
N ALA A 226 7.51 7.34 -26.53
CA ALA A 226 8.40 6.72 -25.54
C ALA A 226 8.10 7.16 -24.08
N GLY A 227 7.12 8.06 -23.91
CA GLY A 227 6.69 8.55 -22.62
C GLY A 227 5.68 7.61 -21.99
N ALA A 228 5.46 7.72 -20.67
CA ALA A 228 4.41 6.95 -19.99
C ALA A 228 3.03 7.47 -20.41
N ASP A 229 2.35 6.74 -21.29
CA ASP A 229 1.10 7.13 -21.91
C ASP A 229 -0.10 6.51 -21.19
N THR A 230 -1.20 7.25 -21.08
CA THR A 230 -2.49 6.74 -20.59
C THR A 230 -3.56 6.99 -21.64
N VAL A 231 -4.11 5.91 -22.19
CA VAL A 231 -5.15 5.94 -23.23
C VAL A 231 -6.44 5.34 -22.69
N THR A 232 -7.49 6.17 -22.59
CA THR A 232 -8.84 5.74 -22.22
C THR A 232 -9.74 5.71 -23.45
N VAL A 233 -10.62 4.71 -23.55
CA VAL A 233 -11.58 4.62 -24.67
C VAL A 233 -13.01 4.93 -24.22
N SER A 234 -13.73 5.73 -25.00
CA SER A 234 -15.14 6.04 -24.75
C SER A 234 -16.10 5.04 -25.41
N GLY A 235 -15.64 4.31 -26.43
CA GLY A 235 -16.40 3.35 -27.23
C GLY A 235 -15.65 2.03 -27.44
N ASN A 236 -16.28 1.08 -28.14
CA ASN A 236 -15.64 -0.19 -28.50
C ASN A 236 -14.41 0.04 -29.37
N VAL A 237 -13.42 -0.85 -29.26
CA VAL A 237 -12.16 -0.75 -30.00
C VAL A 237 -12.30 -1.46 -31.34
N SER A 238 -12.50 -0.69 -32.41
CA SER A 238 -12.52 -1.20 -33.80
C SER A 238 -11.40 -0.64 -34.68
N LYS A 239 -10.53 0.19 -34.10
CA LYS A 239 -9.32 0.72 -34.70
C LYS A 239 -8.09 0.25 -33.95
N ALA A 240 -6.97 0.16 -34.65
CA ALA A 240 -5.71 -0.27 -34.06
C ALA A 240 -5.15 0.81 -33.12
N LEU A 241 -4.71 0.39 -31.94
CA LEU A 241 -4.10 1.22 -30.92
C LEU A 241 -2.73 0.63 -30.54
N SER A 242 -1.70 1.45 -30.49
CA SER A 242 -0.36 1.06 -30.03
C SER A 242 0.13 2.11 -29.06
N LEU A 243 0.48 1.73 -27.83
CA LEU A 243 0.84 2.69 -26.78
C LEU A 243 2.32 3.08 -26.85
N GLY A 244 3.19 2.22 -27.39
CA GLY A 244 4.54 2.61 -27.79
C GLY A 244 5.59 2.01 -26.87
N ALA A 245 6.58 2.80 -26.49
CA ALA A 245 7.54 2.43 -25.46
C ALA A 245 7.26 3.26 -24.20
N GLY A 246 7.64 2.76 -23.03
CA GLY A 246 7.32 3.40 -21.77
C GLY A 246 6.49 2.47 -20.89
N ASN A 247 6.13 2.94 -19.70
CA ASN A 247 5.21 2.19 -18.85
C ASN A 247 3.82 2.77 -19.06
N ASP A 248 3.06 2.15 -19.95
CA ASP A 248 1.82 2.71 -20.45
C ASP A 248 0.59 2.10 -19.77
N ALA A 249 -0.54 2.79 -19.86
CA ALA A 249 -1.81 2.36 -19.29
C ALA A 249 -2.92 2.44 -20.33
N PHE A 250 -3.55 1.30 -20.62
CA PHE A 250 -4.74 1.22 -21.46
C PHE A 250 -5.99 1.00 -20.60
N VAL A 251 -6.92 1.95 -20.61
CA VAL A 251 -8.19 1.89 -19.88
C VAL A 251 -9.31 1.51 -20.84
N LEU A 252 -9.61 0.21 -20.89
CA LEU A 252 -10.68 -0.37 -21.70
C LEU A 252 -12.06 -0.21 -21.04
N GLY A 253 -12.12 -0.32 -19.71
CA GLY A 253 -13.39 -0.34 -18.97
C GLY A 253 -14.28 -1.51 -19.39
N ASN A 254 -15.54 -1.25 -19.73
CA ASN A 254 -16.52 -2.27 -20.12
C ASN A 254 -16.69 -2.46 -21.65
N LYS A 255 -15.69 -2.06 -22.44
CA LYS A 255 -15.76 -2.07 -23.91
C LYS A 255 -15.26 -3.38 -24.53
N THR A 256 -15.64 -3.66 -25.76
CA THR A 256 -15.16 -4.82 -26.53
C THR A 256 -14.01 -4.44 -27.46
N VAL A 257 -13.19 -5.43 -27.84
CA VAL A 257 -12.03 -5.26 -28.72
C VAL A 257 -12.19 -6.15 -29.96
N THR A 258 -12.09 -5.54 -31.14
CA THR A 258 -12.11 -6.23 -32.45
C THR A 258 -10.93 -5.83 -33.35
N ALA A 259 -10.02 -5.01 -32.85
CA ALA A 259 -8.81 -4.56 -33.53
C ALA A 259 -7.62 -4.67 -32.58
N ALA A 260 -6.40 -4.65 -33.13
CA ALA A 260 -5.19 -4.83 -32.33
C ALA A 260 -4.98 -3.68 -31.33
N VAL A 261 -4.64 -4.04 -30.10
CA VAL A 261 -4.19 -3.15 -29.02
C VAL A 261 -2.87 -3.70 -28.50
N THR A 262 -1.81 -2.90 -28.57
CA THR A 262 -0.48 -3.28 -28.06
C THR A 262 -0.03 -2.27 -27.01
N GLY A 263 0.43 -2.71 -25.84
CA GLY A 263 1.16 -1.84 -24.90
C GLY A 263 2.47 -1.42 -25.55
N GLY A 264 3.39 -2.37 -25.66
CA GLY A 264 4.61 -2.26 -26.46
C GLY A 264 5.83 -2.57 -25.63
N ASP A 265 6.85 -1.71 -25.65
CA ASP A 265 8.08 -1.93 -24.88
C ASP A 265 7.97 -1.26 -23.49
N GLY A 266 8.00 -2.05 -22.42
CA GLY A 266 8.04 -1.51 -21.05
C GLY A 266 7.25 -2.38 -20.09
N THR A 267 6.72 -1.77 -19.03
CA THR A 267 5.77 -2.44 -18.13
C THR A 267 4.40 -1.79 -18.28
N ASP A 268 3.57 -2.41 -19.10
CA ASP A 268 2.29 -1.85 -19.51
C ASP A 268 1.13 -2.44 -18.70
N THR A 269 0.11 -1.61 -18.49
CA THR A 269 -1.05 -1.95 -17.67
C THR A 269 -2.34 -1.92 -18.47
N LEU A 270 -3.06 -3.04 -18.50
CA LEU A 270 -4.44 -3.12 -19.00
C LEU A 270 -5.42 -2.92 -17.84
N SER A 271 -6.34 -1.95 -17.94
CA SER A 271 -7.45 -1.77 -17.01
C SER A 271 -8.79 -2.11 -17.66
N ILE A 272 -9.50 -3.08 -17.09
CA ILE A 272 -10.72 -3.66 -17.66
C ILE A 272 -11.76 -3.94 -16.56
N GLU A 273 -13.04 -3.81 -16.89
CA GLU A 273 -14.14 -4.22 -16.00
C GLU A 273 -14.12 -5.75 -15.82
N ALA A 274 -14.23 -6.24 -14.59
CA ALA A 274 -14.13 -7.67 -14.28
C ALA A 274 -15.16 -8.54 -15.03
N GLY A 275 -16.39 -8.03 -15.22
CA GLY A 275 -17.40 -8.72 -16.04
C GLY A 275 -16.99 -8.87 -17.51
N THR A 276 -16.32 -7.86 -18.06
CA THR A 276 -15.76 -7.91 -19.41
C THR A 276 -14.57 -8.84 -19.47
N ALA A 277 -13.68 -8.81 -18.48
CA ALA A 277 -12.55 -9.74 -18.38
C ALA A 277 -13.00 -11.20 -18.32
N ALA A 278 -14.01 -11.51 -17.51
CA ALA A 278 -14.57 -12.87 -17.41
C ALA A 278 -15.15 -13.37 -18.74
N THR A 279 -15.81 -12.47 -19.49
CA THR A 279 -16.32 -12.79 -20.83
C THR A 279 -15.18 -12.96 -21.83
N ALA A 280 -14.18 -12.08 -21.79
CA ALA A 280 -13.02 -12.10 -22.66
C ALA A 280 -12.10 -13.30 -22.41
N SER A 281 -12.09 -13.84 -21.19
CA SER A 281 -11.32 -15.02 -20.80
C SER A 281 -12.07 -16.34 -21.05
N ALA A 282 -13.22 -16.32 -21.75
CA ALA A 282 -13.94 -17.54 -22.14
C ALA A 282 -13.35 -18.20 -23.39
N ASP A 283 -12.58 -17.46 -24.20
CA ASP A 283 -11.81 -17.97 -25.33
C ASP A 283 -10.53 -17.13 -25.55
N SER A 284 -9.63 -17.58 -26.43
CA SER A 284 -8.34 -16.93 -26.66
C SER A 284 -8.37 -15.76 -27.66
N LYS A 285 -9.54 -15.29 -28.11
CA LYS A 285 -9.62 -14.23 -29.13
C LYS A 285 -9.14 -12.89 -28.60
N PHE A 286 -9.44 -12.60 -27.33
CA PHE A 286 -9.04 -11.34 -26.70
C PHE A 286 -7.50 -11.24 -26.63
N ALA A 287 -6.82 -12.28 -26.15
CA ALA A 287 -5.36 -12.34 -26.08
C ALA A 287 -4.68 -12.29 -27.46
N GLY A 288 -5.38 -12.69 -28.54
CA GLY A 288 -4.89 -12.53 -29.91
C GLY A 288 -4.95 -11.10 -30.44
N LEU A 289 -5.73 -10.22 -29.80
CA LEU A 289 -5.89 -8.80 -30.16
C LEU A 289 -5.20 -7.85 -29.19
N VAL A 290 -5.12 -8.22 -27.91
CA VAL A 290 -4.56 -7.39 -26.84
C VAL A 290 -3.28 -8.04 -26.33
N SER A 291 -2.14 -7.36 -26.50
CA SER A 291 -0.81 -7.92 -26.23
C SER A 291 0.18 -6.88 -25.71
N GLY A 292 1.30 -7.33 -25.14
CA GLY A 292 2.33 -6.45 -24.56
C GLY A 292 1.82 -5.69 -23.34
N PHE A 293 1.06 -6.37 -22.47
CA PHE A 293 0.63 -5.83 -21.18
C PHE A 293 1.04 -6.81 -20.09
N GLU A 294 1.87 -6.37 -19.16
CA GLU A 294 2.42 -7.20 -18.07
C GLU A 294 1.52 -7.14 -16.83
N SER A 295 0.77 -6.05 -16.66
CA SER A 295 -0.09 -5.80 -15.51
C SER A 295 -1.56 -5.72 -15.89
N LEU A 296 -2.42 -6.25 -15.02
CA LEU A 296 -3.88 -6.24 -15.19
C LEU A 296 -4.55 -5.56 -14.02
N VAL A 297 -5.38 -4.55 -14.27
CA VAL A 297 -6.28 -3.94 -13.30
C VAL A 297 -7.70 -4.42 -13.57
N LEU A 298 -8.28 -5.12 -12.60
CA LEU A 298 -9.66 -5.59 -12.62
C LEU A 298 -10.55 -4.63 -11.82
N LEU A 299 -11.44 -3.92 -12.52
CA LEU A 299 -12.41 -3.01 -11.92
C LEU A 299 -13.69 -3.77 -11.51
N SER A 300 -14.29 -3.39 -10.38
CA SER A 300 -15.59 -3.90 -9.90
C SER A 300 -15.69 -5.43 -9.74
N LEU A 301 -14.60 -6.09 -9.36
CA LEU A 301 -14.50 -7.55 -9.30
C LEU A 301 -15.41 -8.17 -8.21
N THR A 302 -16.45 -8.90 -8.62
CA THR A 302 -17.51 -9.45 -7.73
C THR A 302 -18.09 -10.77 -8.24
N ASN A 303 -17.75 -11.93 -7.67
CA ASN A 303 -18.23 -13.25 -8.08
C ASN A 303 -17.91 -13.64 -9.54
N GLN A 304 -17.01 -12.91 -10.20
CA GLN A 304 -16.53 -13.30 -11.53
C GLN A 304 -15.40 -14.32 -11.43
N THR A 305 -15.33 -15.20 -12.43
CA THR A 305 -14.14 -16.01 -12.72
C THR A 305 -13.41 -15.41 -13.91
N VAL A 306 -12.14 -15.04 -13.72
CA VAL A 306 -11.27 -14.53 -14.78
C VAL A 306 -10.13 -15.52 -14.96
N ASP A 307 -10.00 -16.07 -16.15
CA ASP A 307 -8.88 -16.95 -16.51
C ASP A 307 -7.70 -16.10 -17.02
N LEU A 308 -6.68 -15.97 -16.19
CA LEU A 308 -5.55 -15.08 -16.44
C LEU A 308 -4.69 -15.57 -17.62
N ALA A 309 -4.57 -16.88 -17.80
CA ALA A 309 -3.82 -17.46 -18.91
C ALA A 309 -4.52 -17.23 -20.25
N VAL A 310 -5.84 -17.39 -20.28
CA VAL A 310 -6.65 -17.16 -21.51
C VAL A 310 -6.77 -15.67 -21.84
N LEU A 311 -6.86 -14.80 -20.83
CA LEU A 311 -6.99 -13.35 -21.04
C LEU A 311 -5.70 -12.70 -21.58
N GLY A 312 -4.52 -13.20 -21.18
CA GLY A 312 -3.24 -12.62 -21.61
C GLY A 312 -1.99 -13.06 -20.86
N ASN A 313 -2.05 -14.08 -20.01
CA ASN A 313 -0.97 -14.56 -19.12
C ASN A 313 -0.47 -13.52 -18.11
N TYR A 314 -1.40 -12.79 -17.48
CA TYR A 314 -1.06 -11.78 -16.49
C TYR A 314 -0.50 -12.38 -15.20
N THR A 315 0.66 -11.87 -14.77
CA THR A 315 1.32 -12.29 -13.52
C THR A 315 1.23 -11.25 -12.41
N ASN A 316 0.93 -9.99 -12.75
CA ASN A 316 0.75 -8.90 -11.81
C ASN A 316 -0.67 -8.35 -11.91
N VAL A 317 -1.54 -8.70 -10.95
CA VAL A 317 -2.97 -8.38 -10.99
C VAL A 317 -3.30 -7.40 -9.87
N TYR A 318 -4.05 -6.34 -10.20
CA TYR A 318 -4.57 -5.36 -9.27
C TYR A 318 -6.09 -5.49 -9.18
N ALA A 319 -6.61 -5.49 -7.96
CA ALA A 319 -8.04 -5.48 -7.71
C ALA A 319 -8.38 -4.66 -6.45
N SER A 320 -9.66 -4.35 -6.31
CA SER A 320 -10.22 -3.75 -5.09
C SER A 320 -11.49 -4.48 -4.70
N GLY A 321 -11.57 -4.93 -3.45
CA GLY A 321 -12.77 -5.39 -2.79
C GLY A 321 -13.51 -6.60 -3.36
N GLY A 322 -12.78 -7.62 -3.81
CA GLY A 322 -13.37 -8.86 -4.32
C GLY A 322 -14.29 -9.58 -3.34
N ASN A 323 -15.45 -9.99 -3.85
CA ASN A 323 -16.42 -10.83 -3.16
C ASN A 323 -16.69 -12.09 -3.99
N GLY A 324 -16.14 -13.23 -3.58
CA GLY A 324 -16.35 -14.53 -4.26
C GLY A 324 -15.68 -14.63 -5.63
N ALA A 325 -14.69 -13.78 -5.90
CA ALA A 325 -14.01 -13.76 -7.20
C ALA A 325 -13.00 -14.90 -7.34
N THR A 326 -12.86 -15.44 -8.54
CA THR A 326 -11.86 -16.47 -8.86
C THR A 326 -10.89 -15.95 -9.92
N LEU A 327 -9.60 -15.96 -9.60
CA LEU A 327 -8.52 -15.80 -10.57
C LEU A 327 -8.03 -17.20 -10.92
N ALA A 328 -8.44 -17.67 -12.10
CA ALA A 328 -8.08 -18.99 -12.61
C ALA A 328 -6.75 -18.93 -13.39
N ASN A 329 -6.03 -20.05 -13.35
CA ASN A 329 -4.68 -20.18 -13.90
C ASN A 329 -3.71 -19.12 -13.37
N PHE A 330 -3.83 -18.79 -12.09
CA PHE A 330 -2.87 -17.92 -11.41
C PHE A 330 -1.50 -18.60 -11.37
N VAL A 331 -0.45 -17.97 -11.88
CA VAL A 331 0.86 -18.63 -12.01
C VAL A 331 1.66 -18.57 -10.71
N SER A 332 2.51 -19.57 -10.49
CA SER A 332 3.50 -19.54 -9.42
C SER A 332 4.46 -18.36 -9.60
N GLY A 333 4.74 -17.63 -8.53
CA GLY A 333 5.46 -16.35 -8.52
C GLY A 333 4.60 -15.13 -8.88
N GLY A 334 3.33 -15.31 -9.23
CA GLY A 334 2.40 -14.22 -9.52
C GLY A 334 2.08 -13.37 -8.29
N THR A 335 1.70 -12.12 -8.53
CA THR A 335 1.37 -11.13 -7.50
C THR A 335 -0.07 -10.65 -7.64
N LEU A 336 -0.83 -10.74 -6.54
CA LEU A 336 -2.13 -10.11 -6.39
C LEU A 336 -2.00 -8.88 -5.50
N ASN A 337 -2.29 -7.71 -6.05
CA ASN A 337 -2.29 -6.42 -5.38
C ASN A 337 -3.72 -6.01 -5.05
N LEU A 338 -3.99 -5.80 -3.77
CA LEU A 338 -5.32 -5.49 -3.23
C LEU A 338 -5.30 -4.11 -2.60
N THR A 339 -6.14 -3.23 -3.12
CA THR A 339 -6.20 -1.81 -2.70
C THR A 339 -7.45 -1.47 -1.88
N GLY A 340 -8.27 -2.47 -1.56
CA GLY A 340 -9.53 -2.26 -0.84
C GLY A 340 -10.09 -3.55 -0.24
N ALA A 341 -10.84 -3.39 0.84
CA ALA A 341 -11.45 -4.45 1.64
C ALA A 341 -12.42 -5.33 0.82
N GLY A 342 -12.37 -6.65 1.05
CA GLY A 342 -13.21 -7.64 0.35
C GLY A 342 -13.70 -8.76 1.27
N THR A 343 -14.30 -9.79 0.71
CA THR A 343 -14.86 -10.92 1.48
C THR A 343 -14.31 -12.28 1.08
N ALA A 344 -13.98 -12.49 -0.20
CA ALA A 344 -13.46 -13.76 -0.69
C ALA A 344 -12.75 -13.62 -2.05
N TYR A 345 -11.57 -14.23 -2.16
CA TYR A 345 -10.86 -14.49 -3.41
C TYR A 345 -10.47 -15.97 -3.50
N THR A 346 -10.46 -16.53 -4.70
CA THR A 346 -9.86 -17.83 -4.99
C THR A 346 -8.75 -17.66 -6.02
N LEU A 347 -7.54 -18.06 -5.67
CA LEU A 347 -6.38 -18.17 -6.55
C LEU A 347 -6.22 -19.63 -6.90
N SER A 348 -6.52 -19.98 -8.15
CA SER A 348 -6.56 -21.38 -8.57
C SER A 348 -5.64 -21.62 -9.76
N ASN A 349 -4.96 -22.77 -9.71
CA ASN A 349 -4.23 -23.31 -10.84
C ASN A 349 -4.12 -24.83 -10.64
N THR A 350 -4.38 -25.61 -11.68
CA THR A 350 -4.19 -27.06 -11.62
C THR A 350 -2.72 -27.45 -11.44
N ALA A 351 -1.79 -26.56 -11.78
CA ALA A 351 -0.36 -26.75 -11.53
C ALA A 351 0.00 -26.74 -10.04
N PHE A 352 -0.74 -26.00 -9.20
CA PHE A 352 -0.49 -25.93 -7.75
C PHE A 352 -0.63 -27.30 -7.08
N THR A 353 -1.59 -28.12 -7.50
CA THR A 353 -1.82 -29.43 -6.87
C THR A 353 -0.77 -30.48 -7.22
N GLY A 354 0.05 -30.24 -8.26
CA GLY A 354 1.13 -31.13 -8.69
C GLY A 354 2.53 -30.57 -8.45
N GLY A 355 2.65 -29.28 -8.14
CA GLY A 355 3.91 -28.64 -7.77
C GLY A 355 4.26 -28.90 -6.30
N ALA A 356 5.49 -28.55 -5.93
CA ALA A 356 6.00 -28.74 -4.58
C ALA A 356 6.64 -27.47 -3.99
N ASN A 357 6.69 -26.39 -4.78
CA ASN A 357 7.33 -25.13 -4.46
C ASN A 357 6.54 -23.96 -5.08
N ASP A 358 5.22 -24.06 -5.12
CA ASP A 358 4.40 -23.01 -5.69
C ASP A 358 4.38 -21.78 -4.78
N VAL A 359 4.48 -20.61 -5.41
CA VAL A 359 4.60 -19.32 -4.73
C VAL A 359 3.46 -18.41 -5.13
N VAL A 360 2.83 -17.75 -4.16
CA VAL A 360 1.89 -16.66 -4.41
C VAL A 360 2.33 -15.44 -3.59
N ASN A 361 2.36 -14.28 -4.25
CA ASN A 361 2.60 -13.00 -3.59
C ASN A 361 1.28 -12.23 -3.46
N ILE A 362 1.02 -11.70 -2.27
CA ILE A 362 -0.16 -10.89 -1.95
C ILE A 362 0.33 -9.55 -1.41
N THR A 363 -0.09 -8.47 -2.03
CA THR A 363 0.19 -7.10 -1.57
C THR A 363 -1.12 -6.48 -1.10
N LEU A 364 -1.15 -5.98 0.14
CA LEU A 364 -2.26 -5.25 0.73
C LEU A 364 -1.83 -3.77 0.79
N THR A 365 -2.42 -2.92 -0.04
CA THR A 365 -2.05 -1.50 -0.14
C THR A 365 -3.19 -0.61 0.34
N ASP A 366 -3.02 0.02 1.49
CA ASP A 366 -3.90 1.07 1.97
C ASP A 366 -3.50 2.41 1.34
N GLY A 367 -4.47 3.07 0.69
CA GLY A 367 -4.41 4.43 0.13
C GLY A 367 -5.19 5.48 0.94
N SER A 368 -5.98 5.03 1.90
CA SER A 368 -7.08 5.75 2.54
C SER A 368 -6.85 6.05 4.02
N GLY A 369 -5.88 5.39 4.65
CA GLY A 369 -5.61 5.43 6.08
C GLY A 369 -6.44 4.43 6.90
N ALA A 370 -7.26 3.61 6.25
CA ALA A 370 -7.97 2.47 6.83
C ALA A 370 -7.47 1.16 6.19
N GLY A 371 -7.09 0.19 7.02
CA GLY A 371 -6.51 -1.06 6.56
C GLY A 371 -7.38 -1.83 5.56
N VAL A 372 -6.70 -2.56 4.68
CA VAL A 372 -7.32 -3.50 3.74
C VAL A 372 -7.74 -4.75 4.51
N SER A 373 -9.03 -4.84 4.82
CA SER A 373 -9.59 -5.92 5.63
C SER A 373 -10.42 -6.92 4.84
N PHE A 374 -10.13 -8.20 5.00
CA PHE A 374 -10.92 -9.31 4.47
C PHE A 374 -11.77 -9.99 5.53
N ALA A 375 -12.99 -10.40 5.14
CA ALA A 375 -13.87 -11.22 5.97
C ALA A 375 -13.33 -12.66 6.15
N ALA A 376 -14.01 -13.46 6.97
CA ALA A 376 -13.55 -14.80 7.37
C ALA A 376 -13.21 -15.78 6.23
N ASN A 377 -13.81 -15.62 5.04
CA ASN A 377 -13.50 -16.48 3.89
C ASN A 377 -12.22 -16.07 3.14
N GLY A 378 -11.75 -14.83 3.35
CA GLY A 378 -10.40 -14.38 3.02
C GLY A 378 -9.92 -14.65 1.60
N ILE A 379 -8.73 -15.23 1.49
CA ILE A 379 -8.11 -15.63 0.22
C ILE A 379 -7.87 -17.13 0.26
N THR A 380 -8.45 -17.84 -0.72
CA THR A 380 -8.24 -19.27 -0.93
C THR A 380 -7.11 -19.49 -1.93
N ALA A 381 -6.04 -20.20 -1.53
CA ALA A 381 -4.89 -20.51 -2.38
C ALA A 381 -4.47 -22.00 -2.22
N SER A 382 -5.35 -22.92 -2.62
CA SER A 382 -5.12 -24.36 -2.48
C SER A 382 -3.94 -24.86 -3.31
N GLY A 383 -3.13 -25.75 -2.74
CA GLY A 383 -1.94 -26.32 -3.39
C GLY A 383 -0.71 -25.40 -3.44
N VAL A 384 -0.75 -24.21 -2.81
CA VAL A 384 0.39 -23.30 -2.80
C VAL A 384 1.26 -23.55 -1.57
N GLU A 385 2.56 -23.80 -1.73
CA GLU A 385 3.46 -24.04 -0.59
C GLU A 385 4.00 -22.77 0.08
N THR A 386 4.16 -21.69 -0.67
CA THR A 386 4.74 -20.44 -0.17
C THR A 386 3.83 -19.26 -0.45
N ILE A 387 3.43 -18.56 0.61
CA ILE A 387 2.63 -17.34 0.50
C ILE A 387 3.46 -16.18 1.08
N ASN A 388 3.76 -15.19 0.25
CA ASN A 388 4.42 -13.97 0.67
C ASN A 388 3.38 -12.85 0.78
N ILE A 389 3.32 -12.18 1.92
CA ILE A 389 2.41 -11.07 2.19
C ILE A 389 3.22 -9.79 2.38
N THR A 390 2.84 -8.74 1.65
CA THR A 390 3.40 -7.40 1.81
C THR A 390 2.29 -6.43 2.19
N THR A 391 2.41 -5.76 3.35
CA THR A 391 1.50 -4.69 3.78
C THR A 391 2.08 -3.32 3.43
N VAL A 392 1.28 -2.45 2.83
CA VAL A 392 1.73 -1.16 2.29
C VAL A 392 0.81 -0.03 2.74
N ASP A 393 1.28 0.80 3.66
CA ASP A 393 0.77 2.14 3.91
C ASP A 393 1.40 3.09 2.88
N SER A 394 0.60 3.49 1.88
CA SER A 394 1.05 4.37 0.79
C SER A 394 0.85 5.86 1.09
N GLN A 395 0.41 6.22 2.30
CA GLN A 395 0.11 7.61 2.65
C GLN A 395 1.42 8.38 2.87
N ALA A 396 1.45 9.64 2.42
CA ALA A 396 2.59 10.52 2.65
C ALA A 396 2.86 10.74 4.16
N VAL A 397 1.81 10.68 4.98
CA VAL A 397 1.88 10.64 6.44
C VAL A 397 1.31 9.31 6.90
N PRO A 398 2.15 8.35 7.35
CA PRO A 398 1.69 7.03 7.72
C PRO A 398 0.68 7.07 8.86
N THR A 399 -0.44 6.36 8.71
CA THR A 399 -1.46 6.18 9.76
C THR A 399 -1.28 4.87 10.52
N ASN A 400 -0.34 4.02 10.06
CA ASN A 400 -0.11 2.65 10.56
C ASN A 400 -1.41 1.83 10.57
N PRO A 401 -2.09 1.70 9.42
CA PRO A 401 -3.27 0.85 9.32
C PRO A 401 -2.93 -0.59 9.70
N VAL A 402 -3.94 -1.32 10.18
CA VAL A 402 -3.84 -2.75 10.43
C VAL A 402 -4.71 -3.45 9.39
N ASP A 403 -4.06 -4.12 8.44
CA ASP A 403 -4.73 -4.94 7.44
C ASP A 403 -5.22 -6.24 8.09
N SER A 404 -6.21 -6.90 7.49
CA SER A 404 -6.65 -8.22 7.96
C SER A 404 -6.84 -9.19 6.83
N LEU A 405 -6.33 -10.40 7.02
CA LEU A 405 -6.38 -11.47 6.03
C LEU A 405 -6.66 -12.81 6.71
N THR A 406 -7.64 -13.54 6.18
CA THR A 406 -7.73 -14.98 6.41
C THR A 406 -7.16 -15.70 5.20
N LEU A 407 -6.22 -16.61 5.40
CA LEU A 407 -5.76 -17.54 4.39
C LEU A 407 -6.50 -18.86 4.54
N VAL A 408 -7.11 -19.30 3.44
CA VAL A 408 -7.82 -20.56 3.34
C VAL A 408 -7.06 -21.47 2.38
N GLY A 409 -6.58 -22.56 2.90
CA GLY A 409 -5.69 -23.50 2.23
C GLY A 409 -5.27 -24.54 3.25
N ASP A 410 -4.79 -25.69 2.78
CA ASP A 410 -4.24 -26.75 3.62
C ASP A 410 -2.79 -27.09 3.25
N SER A 411 -2.20 -26.34 2.31
CA SER A 411 -0.96 -26.71 1.63
C SER A 411 0.21 -25.75 1.90
N ALA A 412 -0.04 -24.55 2.44
CA ALA A 412 1.04 -23.59 2.70
C ALA A 412 1.97 -24.12 3.77
N LYS A 413 3.26 -24.25 3.43
CA LYS A 413 4.35 -24.65 4.33
C LYS A 413 5.08 -23.44 4.90
N THR A 414 5.16 -22.38 4.10
CA THR A 414 5.87 -21.14 4.42
C THR A 414 4.96 -19.94 4.21
N ILE A 415 4.87 -19.08 5.22
CA ILE A 415 4.30 -17.75 5.10
C ILE A 415 5.37 -16.72 5.49
N THR A 416 5.60 -15.73 4.64
CA THR A 416 6.42 -14.56 5.00
C THR A 416 5.56 -13.31 5.03
N VAL A 417 5.82 -12.43 5.98
CA VAL A 417 5.12 -11.15 6.12
C VAL A 417 6.14 -10.03 6.19
N SER A 418 5.97 -9.04 5.32
CA SER A 418 6.78 -7.84 5.26
C SER A 418 5.92 -6.60 5.03
N GLY A 419 6.50 -5.41 5.17
CA GLY A 419 5.78 -4.19 4.83
C GLY A 419 5.96 -3.05 5.82
N ASN A 420 5.21 -1.98 5.63
CA ASN A 420 5.20 -0.79 6.49
C ASN A 420 3.82 -0.52 7.12
N ALA A 421 2.99 -1.55 7.26
CA ALA A 421 1.71 -1.53 7.95
C ALA A 421 1.50 -2.82 8.79
N GLY A 422 0.57 -2.79 9.75
CA GLY A 422 0.27 -3.94 10.60
C GLY A 422 -0.57 -5.00 9.89
N LEU A 423 -0.56 -6.24 10.39
CA LEU A 423 -1.36 -7.33 9.83
C LEU A 423 -2.00 -8.19 10.92
N ASN A 424 -3.30 -8.43 10.78
CA ASN A 424 -4.03 -9.49 11.46
C ASN A 424 -4.22 -10.68 10.50
N LEU A 425 -3.46 -11.75 10.71
CA LEU A 425 -3.45 -12.94 9.89
C LEU A 425 -4.09 -14.14 10.61
N THR A 426 -5.13 -14.68 10.02
CA THR A 426 -5.64 -16.02 10.38
C THR A 426 -5.26 -16.98 9.27
N ALA A 427 -4.48 -18.02 9.54
CA ALA A 427 -4.16 -19.03 8.52
C ALA A 427 -4.76 -20.38 8.93
N THR A 428 -5.74 -20.88 8.17
CA THR A 428 -6.35 -22.20 8.46
C THR A 428 -5.49 -23.37 7.97
N ASP A 429 -4.32 -23.09 7.42
CA ASP A 429 -3.38 -24.08 6.87
C ASP A 429 -2.97 -25.13 7.90
N THR A 430 -3.06 -26.39 7.48
CA THR A 430 -2.66 -27.54 8.33
C THR A 430 -1.21 -27.99 8.08
N ALA A 431 -0.61 -27.58 6.96
CA ALA A 431 0.75 -27.93 6.54
C ALA A 431 1.82 -26.89 6.91
N LEU A 432 1.45 -25.79 7.57
CA LEU A 432 2.37 -24.69 7.89
C LEU A 432 3.50 -25.17 8.81
N THR A 433 4.75 -24.92 8.38
CA THR A 433 5.97 -25.26 9.14
C THR A 433 6.82 -24.03 9.44
N SER A 434 6.62 -22.92 8.71
CA SER A 434 7.36 -21.68 8.90
C SER A 434 6.43 -20.49 8.69
N LEU A 435 6.37 -19.60 9.68
CA LEU A 435 5.85 -18.25 9.54
C LEU A 435 6.91 -17.25 9.99
N ASP A 436 7.21 -16.27 9.15
CA ASP A 436 8.21 -15.24 9.46
C ASP A 436 7.65 -13.83 9.19
N ALA A 437 7.31 -13.11 10.25
CA ALA A 437 6.83 -11.72 10.19
C ALA A 437 7.90 -10.67 10.51
N THR A 438 9.18 -11.07 10.52
CA THR A 438 10.29 -10.15 10.84
C THR A 438 10.48 -9.03 9.81
N GLY A 439 9.86 -9.14 8.63
CA GLY A 439 9.89 -8.11 7.59
C GLY A 439 8.96 -6.92 7.82
N ILE A 440 8.11 -6.95 8.87
CA ILE A 440 7.24 -5.83 9.22
C ILE A 440 8.07 -4.70 9.83
N THR A 441 8.00 -3.52 9.20
CA THR A 441 8.77 -2.34 9.59
C THR A 441 7.96 -1.29 10.34
N LYS A 442 6.62 -1.42 10.38
CA LYS A 442 5.67 -0.60 11.16
C LYS A 442 4.35 -1.36 11.38
N GLY A 443 3.63 -1.00 12.45
CA GLY A 443 2.38 -1.66 12.83
C GLY A 443 2.61 -2.94 13.66
N GLY A 444 1.54 -3.47 14.24
CA GLY A 444 1.57 -4.72 15.02
C GLY A 444 1.26 -5.95 14.16
N PHE A 445 1.54 -7.13 14.69
CA PHE A 445 1.27 -8.40 14.03
C PHE A 445 0.40 -9.32 14.91
N THR A 446 -0.76 -9.71 14.40
CA THR A 446 -1.58 -10.75 15.02
C THR A 446 -1.57 -11.98 14.14
N PHE A 447 -1.31 -13.15 14.71
CA PHE A 447 -1.38 -14.44 14.04
C PHE A 447 -2.25 -15.42 14.82
N THR A 448 -3.20 -16.05 14.13
CA THR A 448 -3.95 -17.21 14.65
C THR A 448 -3.75 -18.40 13.71
N SER A 449 -3.22 -19.51 14.25
CA SER A 449 -2.95 -20.71 13.46
C SER A 449 -4.17 -21.63 13.32
N GLY A 450 -4.17 -22.42 12.26
CA GLY A 450 -5.00 -23.61 12.11
C GLY A 450 -4.46 -24.82 12.90
N ILE A 451 -4.96 -26.00 12.56
CA ILE A 451 -4.50 -27.27 13.12
C ILE A 451 -3.20 -27.67 12.45
N LEU A 452 -2.07 -27.28 13.02
CA LEU A 452 -0.75 -27.63 12.48
C LEU A 452 -0.47 -29.12 12.66
N THR A 453 -0.25 -29.83 11.55
CA THR A 453 -0.01 -31.28 11.51
C THR A 453 1.48 -31.65 11.42
N ALA A 454 2.34 -30.64 11.27
CA ALA A 454 3.80 -30.71 11.34
C ALA A 454 4.34 -29.71 12.37
N ALA A 455 5.58 -29.91 12.82
CA ALA A 455 6.22 -28.94 13.70
C ALA A 455 6.43 -27.61 12.97
N ALA A 456 6.16 -26.49 13.66
CA ALA A 456 6.20 -25.17 13.05
C ALA A 456 7.08 -24.18 13.82
N THR A 457 7.79 -23.34 13.08
CA THR A 457 8.50 -22.17 13.61
C THR A 457 7.73 -20.92 13.24
N ILE A 458 7.38 -20.10 14.23
CA ILE A 458 6.58 -18.88 14.08
C ILE A 458 7.40 -17.73 14.67
N LYS A 459 7.70 -16.72 13.86
CA LYS A 459 8.39 -15.52 14.29
C LYS A 459 7.48 -14.31 14.16
N GLY A 460 7.35 -13.56 15.26
CA GLY A 460 6.65 -12.28 15.30
C GLY A 460 7.41 -11.15 14.60
N SER A 461 6.89 -9.93 14.73
CA SER A 461 7.53 -8.74 14.17
C SER A 461 8.75 -8.33 15.00
N LEU A 462 9.74 -7.68 14.37
CA LEU A 462 10.90 -7.17 15.12
C LEU A 462 10.54 -6.00 16.05
N LEU A 463 9.39 -5.35 15.83
CA LEU A 463 8.91 -4.21 16.61
C LEU A 463 8.15 -4.63 17.87
N GLY A 464 7.59 -5.84 17.88
CA GLY A 464 6.72 -6.30 18.95
C GLY A 464 5.29 -5.82 18.85
N GLY A 465 4.56 -5.96 19.97
CA GLY A 465 3.12 -5.75 19.95
C GLY A 465 2.40 -6.96 19.33
N ASP A 466 3.06 -8.11 19.32
CA ASP A 466 2.59 -9.28 18.61
C ASP A 466 1.53 -10.02 19.43
N THR A 467 0.50 -10.54 18.77
CA THR A 467 -0.45 -11.49 19.37
C THR A 467 -0.40 -12.78 18.56
N ILE A 468 0.18 -13.83 19.11
CA ILE A 468 0.41 -15.11 18.43
C ILE A 468 -0.34 -16.21 19.16
N ASP A 469 -1.34 -16.81 18.49
CA ASP A 469 -2.14 -17.91 19.02
C ASP A 469 -1.94 -19.17 18.17
N ALA A 470 -1.26 -20.17 18.77
CA ALA A 470 -1.05 -21.49 18.20
C ALA A 470 -1.78 -22.60 18.98
N ALA A 471 -2.81 -22.28 19.76
CA ALA A 471 -3.50 -23.24 20.64
C ALA A 471 -4.05 -24.47 19.90
N ALA A 472 -4.43 -24.31 18.62
CA ALA A 472 -4.98 -25.38 17.78
C ALA A 472 -3.92 -26.35 17.22
N ALA A 473 -2.62 -26.04 17.34
CA ALA A 473 -1.57 -26.89 16.80
C ALA A 473 -1.54 -28.27 17.49
N THR A 474 -1.35 -29.34 16.71
CA THR A 474 -1.28 -30.74 17.21
C THR A 474 0.13 -31.31 17.13
N LYS A 475 1.11 -30.45 16.88
CA LYS A 475 2.55 -30.70 16.86
C LYS A 475 3.27 -29.55 17.54
N ALA A 476 4.54 -29.78 17.85
CA ALA A 476 5.38 -28.81 18.53
C ALA A 476 5.47 -27.50 17.75
N VAL A 477 5.32 -26.38 18.46
CA VAL A 477 5.49 -25.04 17.92
C VAL A 477 6.67 -24.36 18.59
N THR A 478 7.50 -23.70 17.79
CA THR A 478 8.54 -22.78 18.27
C THR A 478 8.11 -21.37 17.94
N ILE A 479 7.79 -20.57 18.95
CA ILE A 479 7.33 -19.19 18.80
C ILE A 479 8.40 -18.25 19.34
N THR A 480 8.80 -17.28 18.53
CA THR A 480 9.76 -16.23 18.92
C THR A 480 9.18 -14.86 18.62
N ALA A 481 8.88 -14.10 19.67
CA ALA A 481 8.68 -12.65 19.61
C ALA A 481 9.98 -11.92 19.96
N TYR A 482 10.03 -10.61 19.70
CA TYR A 482 11.27 -9.83 19.76
C TYR A 482 11.18 -8.64 20.73
N ALA A 483 10.65 -7.51 20.31
CA ALA A 483 10.50 -6.33 21.16
C ALA A 483 9.05 -6.19 21.64
N GLY A 484 8.74 -5.08 22.33
CA GLY A 484 7.37 -4.69 22.65
C GLY A 484 6.62 -5.62 23.61
N THR A 485 5.35 -5.31 23.86
CA THR A 485 4.48 -6.15 24.68
C THR A 485 3.81 -7.20 23.81
N ASN A 486 4.11 -8.48 24.04
CA ASN A 486 3.57 -9.57 23.23
C ASN A 486 2.59 -10.44 24.01
N THR A 487 1.66 -11.06 23.30
CA THR A 487 0.78 -12.11 23.81
C THR A 487 1.03 -13.38 23.02
N ILE A 488 1.47 -14.44 23.69
CA ILE A 488 1.87 -15.70 23.07
C ILE A 488 1.10 -16.85 23.71
N THR A 489 0.45 -17.66 22.88
CA THR A 489 -0.19 -18.91 23.28
C THR A 489 0.41 -20.06 22.47
N GLY A 490 1.05 -21.01 23.16
CA GLY A 490 1.56 -22.26 22.59
C GLY A 490 0.44 -23.25 22.25
N SER A 491 0.81 -24.47 21.87
CA SER A 491 -0.16 -25.53 21.60
C SER A 491 -0.87 -25.96 22.88
N SER A 492 -2.18 -26.13 22.81
CA SER A 492 -2.96 -26.64 23.96
C SER A 492 -2.69 -28.12 24.30
N THR A 493 -2.06 -28.89 23.40
CA THR A 493 -1.95 -30.36 23.52
C THR A 493 -0.54 -30.93 23.36
N VAL A 494 0.41 -30.14 22.85
CA VAL A 494 1.79 -30.58 22.57
C VAL A 494 2.78 -29.55 23.09
N GLY A 495 3.93 -30.03 23.57
CA GLY A 495 4.98 -29.16 24.10
C GLY A 495 5.47 -28.13 23.09
N SER A 496 5.60 -26.90 23.55
CA SER A 496 5.95 -25.70 22.81
C SER A 496 7.29 -25.13 23.28
N THR A 497 7.98 -24.41 22.40
CA THR A 497 9.13 -23.57 22.77
C THR A 497 8.75 -22.11 22.52
N LEU A 498 8.63 -21.33 23.58
CA LEU A 498 8.08 -19.97 23.53
C LEU A 498 9.13 -18.97 24.02
N THR A 499 9.34 -17.88 23.27
CA THR A 499 10.23 -16.77 23.65
C THR A 499 9.49 -15.44 23.51
N GLY A 500 9.33 -14.70 24.62
CA GLY A 500 8.65 -13.40 24.67
C GLY A 500 9.49 -12.25 24.11
N GLY A 501 10.78 -12.24 24.41
CA GLY A 501 11.72 -11.25 23.89
C GLY A 501 12.02 -10.14 24.89
N THR A 502 11.79 -8.88 24.55
CA THR A 502 11.96 -7.74 25.46
C THR A 502 10.66 -6.96 25.52
N GLY A 503 10.27 -6.48 26.70
CA GLY A 503 9.03 -5.74 26.89
C GLY A 503 8.23 -6.32 28.05
N ILE A 504 6.91 -6.24 28.00
CA ILE A 504 6.06 -6.87 29.02
C ILE A 504 5.25 -7.91 28.29
N ASP A 505 5.63 -9.17 28.43
CA ASP A 505 5.01 -10.26 27.66
C ASP A 505 3.98 -11.03 28.49
N THR A 506 2.96 -11.55 27.84
CA THR A 506 2.02 -12.53 28.41
C THR A 506 2.18 -13.83 27.63
N ILE A 507 2.64 -14.88 28.30
CA ILE A 507 2.99 -16.16 27.66
C ILE A 507 2.21 -17.29 28.32
N THR A 508 1.53 -18.11 27.52
CA THR A 508 0.84 -19.33 27.96
C THR A 508 1.36 -20.53 27.18
N GLY A 509 1.87 -21.55 27.88
CA GLY A 509 2.41 -22.78 27.30
C GLY A 509 1.33 -23.68 26.71
N GLY A 510 0.60 -24.39 27.57
CA GLY A 510 -0.32 -25.44 27.15
C GLY A 510 -0.60 -26.45 28.26
N ALA A 511 -0.97 -27.68 27.89
CA ALA A 511 -1.14 -28.80 28.84
C ALA A 511 -0.02 -29.83 28.76
N ALA A 512 1.01 -29.57 27.96
CA ALA A 512 2.13 -30.47 27.71
C ALA A 512 3.43 -29.81 28.15
N LYS A 513 4.51 -30.58 28.26
CA LYS A 513 5.83 -30.07 28.66
C LYS A 513 6.33 -28.96 27.74
N ASP A 514 6.31 -27.73 28.23
CA ASP A 514 6.70 -26.52 27.52
C ASP A 514 8.08 -26.02 27.94
N VAL A 515 8.75 -25.31 27.03
CA VAL A 515 9.97 -24.54 27.29
C VAL A 515 9.64 -23.08 27.06
N ILE A 516 9.67 -22.27 28.12
CA ILE A 516 9.24 -20.88 28.07
C ILE A 516 10.38 -19.97 28.51
N ILE A 517 10.70 -18.98 27.70
CA ILE A 517 11.65 -17.92 28.00
C ILE A 517 10.88 -16.60 27.97
N GLY A 518 10.65 -15.99 29.13
CA GLY A 518 10.01 -14.67 29.21
C GLY A 518 10.81 -13.63 28.44
N GLY A 519 12.12 -13.62 28.70
CA GLY A 519 12.99 -12.58 28.18
C GLY A 519 13.00 -11.37 29.11
N GLY A 520 13.30 -10.18 28.60
CA GLY A 520 13.51 -9.01 29.44
C GLY A 520 12.22 -8.26 29.76
N GLY A 521 11.84 -8.18 31.03
CA GLY A 521 10.88 -7.19 31.51
C GLY A 521 9.99 -7.71 32.62
N LYS A 522 8.71 -7.30 32.66
CA LYS A 522 7.76 -7.70 33.73
C LYS A 522 6.76 -8.71 33.20
N ASP A 523 7.27 -9.82 32.71
CA ASP A 523 6.46 -10.80 31.99
C ASP A 523 5.47 -11.51 32.91
N VAL A 524 4.38 -11.98 32.32
CA VAL A 524 3.39 -12.85 32.95
C VAL A 524 3.42 -14.18 32.23
N ILE A 525 3.92 -15.21 32.91
CA ILE A 525 4.11 -16.53 32.32
C ILE A 525 3.22 -17.55 33.03
N THR A 526 2.46 -18.29 32.24
CA THR A 526 1.72 -19.47 32.66
C THR A 526 2.30 -20.66 31.89
N GLY A 527 2.93 -21.62 32.60
CA GLY A 527 3.34 -22.89 31.98
C GLY A 527 2.12 -23.67 31.51
N GLY A 528 1.21 -23.91 32.46
CA GLY A 528 -0.01 -24.65 32.25
C GLY A 528 0.19 -26.08 32.76
N GLY A 529 -0.42 -27.06 32.11
CA GLY A 529 -0.22 -28.46 32.46
C GLY A 529 1.10 -29.00 31.91
N GLY A 530 1.68 -30.00 32.54
CA GLY A 530 2.92 -30.63 32.05
C GLY A 530 4.15 -30.22 32.86
N ALA A 531 5.27 -30.87 32.58
CA ALA A 531 6.52 -30.68 33.34
C ALA A 531 7.36 -29.58 32.69
N ASP A 532 7.04 -28.32 32.98
CA ASP A 532 7.50 -27.16 32.23
C ASP A 532 8.89 -26.67 32.64
N SER A 533 9.58 -26.05 31.70
CA SER A 533 10.86 -25.37 31.91
C SER A 533 10.72 -23.88 31.60
N ILE A 534 10.55 -23.08 32.65
CA ILE A 534 10.36 -21.63 32.56
C ILE A 534 11.65 -20.89 32.94
N THR A 535 12.04 -19.93 32.12
CA THR A 535 13.06 -18.93 32.41
C THR A 535 12.37 -17.58 32.54
N ILE A 536 12.31 -17.04 33.76
CA ILE A 536 11.89 -15.66 33.99
C ILE A 536 13.12 -14.78 34.00
N SER A 537 13.04 -13.60 33.39
CA SER A 537 14.11 -12.60 33.46
C SER A 537 13.53 -11.21 33.64
N GLY A 538 14.10 -10.43 34.54
CA GLY A 538 13.62 -9.08 34.88
C GLY A 538 12.95 -8.97 36.25
N SER A 539 13.24 -7.85 36.91
CA SER A 539 12.67 -7.52 38.22
C SER A 539 11.17 -7.29 38.09
N GLY A 540 10.36 -8.17 38.67
CA GLY A 540 8.89 -8.07 38.66
C GLY A 540 8.18 -9.00 37.68
N ALA A 541 8.90 -9.88 36.98
CA ALA A 541 8.29 -10.98 36.24
C ALA A 541 7.44 -11.85 37.18
N THR A 542 6.29 -12.31 36.70
CA THR A 542 5.32 -13.11 37.44
C THR A 542 5.14 -14.45 36.74
N PHE A 543 5.50 -15.53 37.43
CA PHE A 543 5.02 -16.86 37.06
C PHE A 543 3.68 -17.13 37.73
N LYS A 544 2.72 -17.68 36.99
CA LYS A 544 1.37 -18.01 37.46
C LYS A 544 1.14 -19.51 37.35
N ASN A 545 0.73 -20.11 38.46
CA ASN A 545 0.10 -21.43 38.43
C ASN A 545 -1.36 -21.28 38.04
N ALA A 546 -1.77 -21.88 36.93
CA ALA A 546 -3.10 -21.63 36.36
C ALA A 546 -4.16 -22.64 36.80
N ALA A 547 -3.76 -23.83 37.24
CA ALA A 547 -4.68 -24.87 37.70
C ALA A 547 -4.11 -25.70 38.87
N LEU A 548 -4.95 -26.58 39.44
CA LEU A 548 -4.54 -27.56 40.44
C LEU A 548 -3.86 -28.75 39.75
N ASN A 549 -2.75 -29.24 40.31
CA ASN A 549 -1.99 -30.39 39.79
C ASN A 549 -1.60 -30.22 38.32
N ASP A 550 -1.18 -29.02 37.96
CA ASP A 550 -0.79 -28.70 36.59
C ASP A 550 0.65 -29.14 36.30
N SER A 551 1.54 -29.21 37.29
CA SER A 551 2.88 -29.74 37.01
C SER A 551 2.84 -31.22 36.63
N GLY A 552 3.58 -31.55 35.58
CA GLY A 552 3.69 -32.89 35.01
C GLY A 552 4.81 -33.72 35.62
N THR A 553 4.89 -34.99 35.24
CA THR A 553 5.90 -35.93 35.78
C THR A 553 7.32 -35.55 35.39
N ASN A 554 8.13 -35.18 36.39
CA ASN A 554 9.59 -35.19 36.34
C ASN A 554 10.10 -36.26 37.32
N THR A 555 11.15 -36.99 36.97
CA THR A 555 11.55 -38.15 37.77
C THR A 555 12.27 -37.70 39.04
N SER A 556 11.62 -37.73 40.21
CA SER A 556 12.31 -37.61 41.50
C SER A 556 12.72 -38.99 42.00
N THR A 557 14.03 -39.28 42.06
CA THR A 557 14.51 -40.51 42.72
C THR A 557 15.56 -40.20 43.78
N SER A 558 15.29 -40.75 44.97
CA SER A 558 16.13 -40.79 46.18
C SER A 558 16.43 -39.45 46.87
N VAL A 559 15.46 -38.94 47.63
CA VAL A 559 15.38 -38.91 49.12
C VAL A 559 14.09 -38.13 49.41
N GLN A 560 12.95 -38.84 49.40
CA GLN A 560 11.68 -38.24 49.79
C GLN A 560 11.55 -38.31 51.32
N VAL A 561 11.48 -37.16 51.98
CA VAL A 561 10.42 -36.99 52.99
C VAL A 561 9.10 -36.92 52.20
N ASN A 562 7.99 -37.41 52.77
CA ASN A 562 6.70 -37.72 52.13
C ASN A 562 6.00 -36.57 51.35
N GLU A 563 6.66 -35.46 51.08
CA GLU A 563 6.08 -34.17 50.71
C GLU A 563 6.61 -33.57 49.41
N LEU A 564 7.70 -34.08 48.81
CA LEU A 564 8.11 -33.70 47.45
C LEU A 564 7.37 -34.58 46.43
N THR A 565 6.61 -33.95 45.53
CA THR A 565 5.90 -34.65 44.46
C THR A 565 6.86 -35.17 43.39
N SER A 566 6.47 -36.25 42.71
CA SER A 566 7.16 -36.72 41.49
C SER A 566 6.75 -35.93 40.25
N THR A 567 6.13 -34.77 40.45
CA THR A 567 5.63 -33.88 39.41
C THR A 567 6.03 -32.47 39.82
N PHE A 568 6.74 -31.76 38.95
CA PHE A 568 7.17 -30.40 39.25
C PHE A 568 7.57 -29.64 37.99
N ASP A 569 7.40 -28.32 38.04
CA ASP A 569 7.95 -27.40 37.04
C ASP A 569 9.32 -26.89 37.45
N ILE A 570 10.08 -26.41 36.47
CA ILE A 570 11.42 -25.86 36.66
C ILE A 570 11.36 -24.37 36.32
N VAL A 571 11.71 -23.53 37.29
CA VAL A 571 11.80 -22.08 37.11
C VAL A 571 13.24 -21.64 37.35
N THR A 572 13.82 -20.96 36.36
CA THR A 572 15.15 -20.38 36.43
C THR A 572 15.10 -18.85 36.31
N GLY A 573 16.17 -18.16 36.72
CA GLY A 573 16.27 -16.70 36.59
C GLY A 573 15.50 -15.89 37.65
N VAL A 574 15.07 -16.55 38.74
CA VAL A 574 14.46 -15.88 39.89
C VAL A 574 15.44 -14.87 40.50
N VAL A 575 15.02 -13.62 40.60
CA VAL A 575 15.78 -12.51 41.20
C VAL A 575 14.93 -11.78 42.23
N ALA A 576 15.54 -10.88 43.00
CA ALA A 576 14.79 -10.01 43.91
C ALA A 576 13.70 -9.24 43.14
N GLY A 577 12.46 -9.29 43.65
CA GLY A 577 11.28 -8.71 43.04
C GLY A 577 10.52 -9.61 42.05
N SER A 578 11.06 -10.78 41.67
CA SER A 578 10.30 -11.80 40.94
C SER A 578 9.09 -12.25 41.76
N LYS A 579 8.02 -12.64 41.07
CA LYS A 579 6.74 -12.99 41.67
C LYS A 579 6.30 -14.39 41.26
N PHE A 580 5.69 -15.10 42.20
CA PHE A 580 5.04 -16.38 41.96
C PHE A 580 3.60 -16.28 42.44
N GLN A 581 2.64 -16.40 41.54
CA GLN A 581 1.22 -16.38 41.87
C GLN A 581 0.72 -17.82 42.04
N LEU A 582 0.28 -18.14 43.26
CA LEU A 582 -0.31 -19.43 43.60
C LEU A 582 -1.76 -19.50 43.09
N PHE A 583 -2.22 -20.72 42.83
CA PHE A 583 -3.61 -20.97 42.44
C PHE A 583 -4.60 -20.71 43.60
N THR A 584 -4.18 -20.96 44.85
CA THR A 584 -4.99 -20.77 46.07
C THR A 584 -4.45 -19.62 46.94
N ASN A 585 -5.35 -18.95 47.66
CA ASN A 585 -4.96 -17.97 48.68
C ASN A 585 -4.50 -18.71 49.94
N THR A 586 -3.19 -18.84 50.16
CA THR A 586 -2.60 -19.38 51.40
C THR A 586 -2.15 -18.25 52.30
N ALA A 587 -2.27 -18.42 53.62
CA ALA A 587 -2.01 -17.35 54.60
C ALA A 587 -0.67 -17.49 55.34
N THR A 588 0.04 -18.63 55.20
CA THR A 588 1.21 -18.95 56.04
C THR A 588 2.38 -19.50 55.22
N VAL A 589 3.59 -18.98 55.45
CA VAL A 589 4.86 -19.43 54.84
C VAL A 589 5.73 -20.10 55.89
N ASN A 590 6.38 -21.19 55.51
CA ASN A 590 7.31 -21.91 56.35
C ASN A 590 8.66 -22.11 55.64
N LEU A 591 9.71 -21.54 56.23
CA LEU A 591 11.06 -21.49 55.67
C LEU A 591 12.04 -22.48 56.34
N THR A 592 11.57 -23.30 57.29
CA THR A 592 12.46 -24.20 58.03
C THR A 592 12.59 -25.55 57.32
N ALA A 593 13.82 -25.98 57.04
CA ALA A 593 14.14 -27.24 56.34
C ALA A 593 13.63 -28.53 57.05
N SER A 594 13.05 -28.39 58.25
CA SER A 594 12.56 -29.49 59.10
C SER A 594 11.03 -29.57 59.16
N ASN A 595 10.31 -28.63 58.56
CA ASN A 595 8.86 -28.53 58.71
C ASN A 595 8.12 -28.78 57.38
N LEU A 596 8.66 -29.70 56.56
CA LEU A 596 7.99 -30.17 55.35
C LEU A 596 6.70 -30.97 55.64
N ALA A 597 6.47 -31.37 56.91
CA ALA A 597 5.25 -32.03 57.38
C ALA A 597 4.00 -31.36 56.80
N GLY A 598 3.24 -32.09 55.97
CA GLY A 598 2.05 -31.64 55.24
C GLY A 598 0.98 -30.96 56.10
N THR A 599 1.19 -29.69 56.41
CA THR A 599 0.22 -28.82 57.08
C THR A 599 -0.60 -28.12 56.02
N ASN A 600 -1.92 -28.27 56.10
CA ASN A 600 -2.86 -27.61 55.20
C ASN A 600 -2.62 -26.10 55.13
N ASP A 601 -2.79 -25.54 53.95
CA ASP A 601 -2.71 -24.09 53.69
C ASP A 601 -1.33 -23.44 53.98
N VAL A 602 -0.23 -24.22 53.90
CA VAL A 602 1.15 -23.73 54.09
C VAL A 602 2.00 -23.89 52.84
N VAL A 603 2.87 -22.91 52.60
CA VAL A 603 3.93 -22.95 51.58
C VAL A 603 5.27 -23.31 52.22
N ASN A 604 5.93 -24.36 51.71
CA ASN A 604 7.18 -24.92 52.23
C ASN A 604 8.33 -24.74 51.23
N PHE A 605 9.51 -24.39 51.75
CA PHE A 605 10.74 -24.26 50.96
C PHE A 605 11.83 -25.24 51.45
N ALA A 606 12.41 -26.00 50.52
CA ALA A 606 13.46 -26.97 50.80
C ALA A 606 14.70 -26.75 49.91
N ARG A 607 15.89 -26.78 50.52
CA ARG A 607 17.15 -26.58 49.80
C ARG A 607 17.66 -27.88 49.20
N GLY A 608 18.35 -27.79 48.07
CA GLY A 608 18.94 -28.95 47.41
C GLY A 608 19.74 -28.61 46.16
N SER A 609 19.94 -29.63 45.33
CA SER A 609 20.57 -29.51 44.02
C SER A 609 19.69 -30.16 42.96
N TYR A 610 19.48 -29.45 41.86
CA TYR A 610 18.76 -29.91 40.68
C TYR A 610 19.75 -30.40 39.61
N ASP A 611 19.62 -31.66 39.21
CA ASP A 611 20.33 -32.23 38.07
C ASP A 611 19.43 -32.11 36.83
N ALA A 612 19.74 -31.14 35.97
CA ALA A 612 19.01 -30.92 34.73
C ALA A 612 19.12 -32.08 33.73
N GLY A 613 20.23 -32.83 33.74
CA GLY A 613 20.45 -33.96 32.84
C GLY A 613 19.61 -35.19 33.23
N ALA A 614 19.36 -35.34 34.53
CA ALA A 614 18.52 -36.42 35.06
C ALA A 614 17.08 -36.00 35.34
N GLY A 615 16.79 -34.69 35.39
CA GLY A 615 15.48 -34.16 35.80
C GLY A 615 15.17 -34.45 37.26
N ILE A 616 16.19 -34.50 38.14
CA ILE A 616 16.06 -34.90 39.55
C ILE A 616 16.42 -33.72 40.45
N PHE A 617 15.57 -33.43 41.44
CA PHE A 617 15.93 -32.59 42.59
C PHE A 617 16.33 -33.47 43.78
N SER A 618 17.51 -33.23 44.34
CA SER A 618 18.01 -33.92 45.54
C SER A 618 18.09 -32.95 46.71
N PHE A 619 17.36 -33.25 47.79
CA PHE A 619 17.37 -32.44 49.01
C PHE A 619 18.74 -32.46 49.70
N ALA A 620 19.19 -31.29 50.14
CA ALA A 620 20.41 -31.14 50.93
C ALA A 620 20.39 -29.86 51.77
N ALA A 621 20.93 -29.94 53.00
CA ALA A 621 21.02 -28.77 53.90
C ALA A 621 21.81 -27.60 53.27
N ASN A 622 22.77 -27.92 52.40
CA ASN A 622 23.50 -26.99 51.58
C ASN A 622 23.15 -27.27 50.11
N GLY A 623 22.66 -26.26 49.41
CA GLY A 623 22.19 -26.39 48.04
C GLY A 623 21.97 -25.01 47.42
N ALA A 624 22.15 -24.92 46.10
CA ALA A 624 21.96 -23.70 45.33
C ALA A 624 20.52 -23.54 44.80
N ASP A 625 19.73 -24.60 44.86
CA ASP A 625 18.37 -24.66 44.33
C ASP A 625 17.36 -24.82 45.46
N THR A 626 16.12 -24.39 45.22
CA THR A 626 15.02 -24.45 46.20
C THR A 626 13.80 -25.13 45.59
N ALA A 627 13.32 -26.19 46.23
CA ALA A 627 11.98 -26.72 45.98
C ALA A 627 10.96 -25.91 46.77
N LEU A 628 9.95 -25.41 46.07
CA LEU A 628 8.78 -24.72 46.59
C LEU A 628 7.60 -25.69 46.50
N THR A 629 7.08 -26.14 47.63
CA THR A 629 5.92 -27.04 47.69
C THR A 629 4.77 -26.38 48.43
N TYR A 630 3.56 -26.47 47.91
CA TYR A 630 2.37 -25.88 48.55
C TYR A 630 1.14 -26.76 48.40
N ASP A 631 0.24 -26.66 49.38
CA ASP A 631 -1.05 -27.35 49.35
C ASP A 631 -2.02 -26.66 48.37
N THR A 632 -2.59 -27.46 47.50
CA THR A 632 -3.53 -27.03 46.47
C THR A 632 -4.99 -27.18 46.91
N THR A 633 -5.26 -27.82 48.06
CA THR A 633 -6.60 -28.06 48.59
C THR A 633 -6.97 -27.09 49.71
N VAL A 634 -8.17 -26.50 49.65
CA VAL A 634 -8.70 -25.70 50.76
C VAL A 634 -9.36 -26.64 51.78
N GLY A 635 -8.70 -26.93 52.90
CA GLY A 635 -9.28 -27.66 54.04
C GLY A 635 -9.46 -29.18 53.87
N GLY A 636 -8.70 -29.86 53.00
CA GLY A 636 -8.76 -31.30 52.72
C GLY A 636 -7.46 -32.09 53.04
N VAL A 637 -7.39 -33.38 52.70
CA VAL A 637 -6.13 -34.15 52.75
C VAL A 637 -5.37 -33.92 51.44
N GLY A 638 -4.12 -33.44 51.57
CA GLY A 638 -3.40 -32.63 50.59
C GLY A 638 -3.06 -33.25 49.23
N ALA A 639 -3.40 -32.50 48.19
CA ALA A 639 -2.73 -32.57 46.90
C ALA A 639 -1.71 -31.42 46.88
N TYR A 640 -0.43 -31.75 46.69
CA TYR A 640 0.66 -30.78 46.71
C TYR A 640 1.12 -30.49 45.30
N GLU A 641 1.56 -29.25 45.07
CA GLU A 641 2.27 -28.87 43.85
C GLU A 641 3.69 -28.48 44.20
N THR A 642 4.65 -28.81 43.33
CA THR A 642 6.07 -28.50 43.55
C THR A 642 6.64 -27.74 42.36
N VAL A 643 7.39 -26.68 42.63
CA VAL A 643 8.22 -25.98 41.64
C VAL A 643 9.66 -25.93 42.10
N ILE A 644 10.59 -26.23 41.21
CA ILE A 644 12.02 -26.14 41.47
C ILE A 644 12.55 -24.80 40.98
N LEU A 645 12.97 -23.95 41.93
CA LEU A 645 13.62 -22.68 41.68
C LEU A 645 15.14 -22.91 41.59
N VAL A 646 15.66 -22.98 40.37
CA VAL A 646 17.08 -23.28 40.11
C VAL A 646 17.92 -22.01 40.24
N GLY A 647 19.02 -22.10 40.98
CA GLY A 647 19.94 -21.01 41.29
C GLY A 647 19.41 -20.01 42.31
N TYR A 648 18.25 -20.27 42.92
CA TYR A 648 17.66 -19.43 43.97
C TYR A 648 17.68 -20.15 45.31
N VAL A 649 18.06 -19.42 46.35
CA VAL A 649 18.00 -19.86 47.75
C VAL A 649 17.06 -18.94 48.51
N ALA A 650 15.94 -19.48 48.99
CA ALA A 650 14.97 -18.70 49.74
C ALA A 650 15.59 -18.05 51.00
N ALA A 651 15.41 -16.73 51.16
CA ALA A 651 15.80 -15.97 52.34
C ALA A 651 14.60 -15.65 53.25
N SER A 652 14.88 -15.27 54.51
CA SER A 652 13.88 -15.04 55.58
C SER A 652 12.87 -13.91 55.33
N THR A 653 13.00 -13.18 54.23
CA THR A 653 12.18 -12.00 53.86
C THR A 653 11.14 -12.30 52.77
N THR A 654 10.98 -13.56 52.36
CA THR A 654 9.96 -13.99 51.38
C THR A 654 8.57 -13.95 52.04
N ALA A 655 7.68 -13.10 51.54
CA ALA A 655 6.31 -12.95 52.06
C ALA A 655 5.25 -13.32 50.99
N ILE A 656 4.12 -13.85 51.45
CA ILE A 656 2.92 -14.11 50.64
C ILE A 656 1.86 -13.07 51.01
N ASP A 657 1.29 -12.42 50.01
CA ASP A 657 0.16 -11.51 50.26
C ASP A 657 -1.19 -12.25 50.31
N GLY A 658 -2.25 -11.55 50.70
CA GLY A 658 -3.60 -12.13 50.83
C GLY A 658 -4.23 -12.65 49.53
N SER A 659 -3.54 -12.50 48.38
CA SER A 659 -3.93 -13.03 47.07
C SER A 659 -3.13 -14.26 46.64
N GLY A 660 -2.29 -14.82 47.53
CA GLY A 660 -1.42 -15.95 47.20
C GLY A 660 -0.22 -15.57 46.34
N LEU A 661 0.13 -14.28 46.25
CA LEU A 661 1.29 -13.82 45.51
C LEU A 661 2.53 -13.83 46.40
N ILE A 662 3.52 -14.66 46.05
CA ILE A 662 4.86 -14.65 46.64
C ILE A 662 5.69 -13.59 45.93
N THR A 663 6.34 -12.70 46.68
CA THR A 663 7.39 -11.81 46.13
C THR A 663 8.74 -12.19 46.71
N PHE A 664 9.69 -12.57 45.85
CA PHE A 664 11.02 -12.97 46.26
C PHE A 664 11.90 -11.77 46.59
N ALA A 665 12.77 -11.91 47.59
CA ALA A 665 13.53 -10.83 48.20
C ALA A 665 15.02 -10.86 47.86
#